data_AF-A0A7X2VKS6-F1
#
_entry.id   AF-A0A7X2VKS6-F1
#
_cell.length_a   1.000
_cell.length_b   1.000
_cell.length_c   1.000
_cell.angle_alpha   90.00
_cell.angle_beta   90.00
_cell.angle_gamma   90.00
#
_symmetry.space_group_name_H-M   'P 1'
#
loop_
_entity.id
_entity.type
_entity.pdbx_description
1 polymer ?
#
loop_
_entity_poly.entity_id
_entity_poly.type
_entity_poly.pdbx_seq_one_letter_code
_entity_poly.pdbx_strand_id
1 'polypeptide(L)'
;MKSHQPRYAIRKYAVGVASVLVGFFASGQVVAADTPSVTESPATTPPTQPSEGDLPQSATEETAQPAVEKPIVPAPIVEQSQPTLPDRELRASDLDRLIREEAISVTEANGTAQPVTAATETPAKDPEQEEKLAKKKVISIDAGRKYFSPDQIKEIIDEASKTGYTDLHLLVGNDGLRFVLDDMSLQVGDASYSSQAVKEAVEKGTKAYYDDPNGTALTQAQMDDILAYAKSKKIGVIPTINSPGHMDAILTAMDQLGIENPHFNYFGTKKSERTVDLDNQKALDFTKALVDKYAAYFSGKTEIFNIGLDEYANDATDAHGWQVLQASKHWPDEGYPDKGYEKFIQYANDLAAIVKKHKMKPMAFNDGIYYNGDTSYGTFDKDIIVSYWTGGWNGYDVASSKFLSELGHQILNTNDAWYYVLSRDKAGSGWYNLDQGLEGISKSAIDIVQKNDGAKVPFIGGMVAAWADTPSATYKKELLFKLMHAFADKNADYFVADPEVVEKALAEAPTDLDHYTPDSLVAFTAAKNALEGVGAETTRAEAKELIASLKAAQESLVYTESYAKELADKEAAEKLAKSKVISIDAGRKYFSLDQLKRIVDKASELGYSDLHLLVGNDGMRFVLDDMTVEANGKTYASDDVKQALLEGTKAYYDDPNGQALTQAEMDELLAYATSKGIGLIPAVNSPGHMDAILVAMEKLGIEHPQATFDTVSKTTMDLTNEEAVNFTKALIGKYMDYFKGKSKIFNYGTDEYANDATNAQGWYYLKWYELYGKFADYSNSLAAMAREKGLQPMAFNDGFYYGDEDDVTFDKDVLISYWSKGWWGYNLASPQYLADKGYKFLNTNGDWYYVLGHRGDQSYPLDKALQHSETVPFEQLASTKYPDVKLPVSGSMLGIWADEPANEYKEEEVFQVMEAFANHNKDYFKANYTALHAALANVPTDLSIYTEESRSALATVLDQLNWKISRANQEKVAEQVEQVTQALSQLKPITQVGSQAEDDVRALVADIPSLEVVEKELDFEVVERTNPDLAKGERKVVQVGVKGQQREFVAVSTLDESRQVVGTEVSKEAVAEIVEVGTKEAEVITPTPGLQNGPSPQPDLPQVDQGGHLQVRPIVSEVKPLVNAQPAPVASEQKTVEEAQPAPVQDQTPSSHQLPQTGQESVLGLALLGAILGATGMSLKGRKED
;
A
#
# COMPACT_ATOMS: atom_id res chain seq x y z
N MET A 1 -34.05 -46.63 -13.56
CA MET A 1 -33.95 -45.37 -14.34
C MET A 1 -35.34 -44.90 -14.76
N LYS A 2 -35.74 -43.71 -14.33
CA LYS A 2 -36.74 -42.83 -14.94
C LYS A 2 -36.28 -41.39 -14.63
N SER A 3 -36.59 -40.43 -15.51
CA SER A 3 -36.12 -39.05 -15.39
C SER A 3 -36.99 -38.22 -14.46
N HIS A 4 -36.34 -37.29 -13.74
CA HIS A 4 -36.99 -36.09 -13.19
C HIS A 4 -36.08 -34.89 -13.47
N GLN A 5 -36.60 -33.89 -14.19
CA GLN A 5 -35.95 -32.59 -14.36
C GLN A 5 -36.44 -31.62 -13.27
N PRO A 6 -35.57 -30.79 -12.69
CA PRO A 6 -36.03 -29.59 -11.99
C PRO A 6 -36.62 -28.60 -13.00
N ARG A 7 -37.76 -27.99 -12.67
CA ARG A 7 -38.38 -26.92 -13.48
C ARG A 7 -38.01 -25.56 -12.89
N TYR A 8 -37.16 -24.80 -13.58
CA TYR A 8 -36.94 -23.39 -13.28
C TYR A 8 -38.06 -22.53 -13.88
N ALA A 9 -38.63 -21.63 -13.08
CA ALA A 9 -39.69 -20.73 -13.51
C ALA A 9 -39.10 -19.36 -13.92
N ILE A 10 -39.21 -19.01 -15.20
CA ILE A 10 -38.73 -17.72 -15.73
C ILE A 10 -39.67 -16.60 -15.27
N ARG A 11 -39.26 -15.79 -14.29
CA ARG A 11 -39.87 -14.48 -14.04
C ARG A 11 -39.22 -13.43 -14.95
N LYS A 12 -40.04 -12.69 -15.68
CA LYS A 12 -39.59 -11.51 -16.45
C LYS A 12 -39.39 -10.33 -15.50
N TYR A 13 -38.17 -9.78 -15.43
CA TYR A 13 -37.94 -8.49 -14.81
C TYR A 13 -38.14 -7.38 -15.83
N ALA A 14 -38.84 -6.32 -15.44
CA ALA A 14 -38.99 -5.11 -16.23
C ALA A 14 -37.91 -4.10 -15.82
N VAL A 15 -37.08 -3.67 -16.76
CA VAL A 15 -36.03 -2.66 -16.50
C VAL A 15 -36.66 -1.27 -16.58
N GLY A 16 -36.87 -0.64 -15.42
CA GLY A 16 -37.24 0.76 -15.32
C GLY A 16 -36.00 1.63 -15.13
N VAL A 17 -35.63 2.42 -16.14
CA VAL A 17 -34.52 3.38 -16.04
C VAL A 17 -35.03 4.68 -15.38
N ALA A 18 -34.38 5.10 -14.31
CA ALA A 18 -34.60 6.41 -13.68
C ALA A 18 -33.24 7.00 -13.26
N SER A 19 -32.89 8.15 -13.84
CA SER A 19 -31.57 8.78 -13.65
C SER A 19 -31.50 9.59 -12.35
N VAL A 20 -30.37 9.51 -11.65
CA VAL A 20 -30.05 10.44 -10.55
C VAL A 20 -29.62 11.79 -11.15
N LEU A 21 -30.34 12.86 -10.78
CA LEU A 21 -29.99 14.24 -11.15
C LEU A 21 -29.59 15.02 -9.88
N VAL A 22 -28.36 15.53 -9.87
CA VAL A 22 -27.84 16.38 -8.78
C VAL A 22 -28.32 17.82 -9.00
N GLY A 23 -29.10 18.36 -8.06
CA GLY A 23 -29.66 19.70 -8.14
C GLY A 23 -28.93 20.72 -7.26
N PHE A 24 -28.12 21.60 -7.87
CA PHE A 24 -27.69 22.85 -7.22
C PHE A 24 -28.87 23.85 -7.21
N PHE A 25 -29.05 24.56 -6.09
CA PHE A 25 -30.06 25.63 -5.96
C PHE A 25 -29.40 27.01 -5.88
N ALA A 26 -29.81 27.91 -6.77
CA ALA A 26 -29.59 29.36 -6.69
C ALA A 26 -30.81 30.11 -7.26
N SER A 27 -31.10 31.30 -6.73
CA SER A 27 -32.40 31.97 -6.82
C SER A 27 -32.74 32.62 -8.18
N GLY A 28 -34.04 32.68 -8.52
CA GLY A 28 -34.61 33.44 -9.66
C GLY A 28 -36.12 33.72 -9.50
N GLN A 29 -36.63 34.81 -10.08
CA GLN A 29 -37.98 35.36 -9.81
C GLN A 29 -39.07 35.07 -10.88
N VAL A 30 -40.31 35.45 -10.59
CA VAL A 30 -41.57 35.10 -11.31
C VAL A 30 -42.35 36.36 -11.74
N VAL A 31 -43.06 36.29 -12.89
CA VAL A 31 -44.11 37.24 -13.37
C VAL A 31 -45.16 36.38 -14.12
N ALA A 32 -46.39 36.16 -13.64
CA ALA A 32 -47.64 36.98 -13.67
C ALA A 32 -48.32 37.08 -15.06
N ALA A 33 -49.65 37.23 -15.22
CA ALA A 33 -50.79 37.40 -14.27
C ALA A 33 -51.94 36.39 -14.63
N ASP A 34 -53.26 36.54 -14.46
CA ASP A 34 -54.17 37.64 -14.03
C ASP A 34 -55.56 37.08 -13.55
N THR A 35 -56.55 37.94 -13.26
CA THR A 35 -57.88 37.62 -12.65
C THR A 35 -59.05 38.46 -13.24
N PRO A 36 -60.32 38.28 -12.77
CA PRO A 36 -60.88 39.10 -11.66
C PRO A 36 -61.80 38.24 -10.72
N SER A 37 -62.60 38.69 -9.72
CA SER A 37 -63.12 40.01 -9.27
C SER A 37 -63.29 40.01 -7.73
N VAL A 38 -63.64 41.15 -7.08
CA VAL A 38 -63.70 41.27 -5.59
C VAL A 38 -64.87 42.12 -5.05
N THR A 39 -65.56 41.62 -4.01
CA THR A 39 -66.55 42.30 -3.11
C THR A 39 -66.77 41.41 -1.85
N GLU A 40 -67.13 41.87 -0.63
CA GLU A 40 -67.29 43.22 -0.04
C GLU A 40 -66.40 43.38 1.24
N SER A 41 -66.93 43.91 2.37
CA SER A 41 -66.19 44.32 3.60
C SER A 41 -67.16 44.78 4.71
N PRO A 42 -66.76 45.27 5.93
CA PRO A 42 -65.43 45.71 6.43
C PRO A 42 -64.98 45.00 7.75
N ALA A 43 -63.81 45.25 8.36
CA ALA A 43 -62.91 46.40 8.22
C ALA A 43 -61.39 46.09 8.29
N THR A 44 -60.72 46.35 7.16
CA THR A 44 -59.40 47.01 7.04
C THR A 44 -58.21 46.54 7.90
N THR A 45 -57.50 45.56 7.37
CA THR A 45 -56.02 45.53 7.30
C THR A 45 -55.62 45.35 5.81
N PRO A 46 -54.32 45.23 5.46
CA PRO A 46 -53.28 46.24 5.32
C PRO A 46 -53.08 46.55 3.79
N PRO A 47 -51.95 46.36 3.07
CA PRO A 47 -50.51 46.62 3.32
C PRO A 47 -49.74 47.40 2.19
N THR A 48 -48.49 47.79 2.50
CA THR A 48 -47.34 48.02 1.57
C THR A 48 -47.28 49.30 0.70
N GLN A 49 -46.03 49.78 0.47
CA GLN A 49 -45.54 50.90 -0.37
C GLN A 49 -45.52 52.32 0.25
N PRO A 50 -44.65 53.26 -0.21
CA PRO A 50 -43.30 53.11 -0.80
C PRO A 50 -42.28 54.18 -0.28
N SER A 51 -41.09 54.25 -0.92
CA SER A 51 -40.25 55.45 -1.16
C SER A 51 -39.54 56.15 0.04
N GLU A 52 -38.21 56.34 0.00
CA GLU A 52 -37.42 57.55 -0.39
C GLU A 52 -37.04 58.47 0.81
N GLY A 53 -36.03 59.34 0.64
CA GLY A 53 -35.49 60.24 1.69
C GLY A 53 -34.25 59.69 2.41
N ASP A 54 -33.02 59.69 1.88
CA ASP A 54 -32.28 60.63 1.01
C ASP A 54 -31.55 61.78 1.75
N LEU A 55 -30.41 62.17 1.17
CA LEU A 55 -29.50 63.30 1.45
C LEU A 55 -28.48 63.21 2.62
N PRO A 56 -27.28 63.86 2.48
CA PRO A 56 -26.02 63.25 2.95
C PRO A 56 -24.99 64.26 3.55
N GLN A 57 -23.73 63.80 3.71
CA GLN A 57 -22.42 64.48 3.52
C GLN A 57 -21.38 63.80 4.46
N SER A 58 -20.08 63.61 4.21
CA SER A 58 -19.10 63.81 3.13
C SER A 58 -17.71 63.71 3.83
N ALA A 59 -16.56 63.33 3.27
CA ALA A 59 -16.13 62.74 1.99
C ALA A 59 -14.63 62.31 2.14
N THR A 60 -14.08 61.58 1.13
CA THR A 60 -12.65 61.52 0.67
C THR A 60 -11.51 61.24 1.69
N GLU A 61 -10.33 60.68 1.37
CA GLU A 61 -9.68 60.11 0.16
C GLU A 61 -8.63 59.07 0.67
N GLU A 62 -8.44 57.90 0.07
CA GLU A 62 -7.50 57.56 -1.04
C GLU A 62 -5.99 57.61 -0.70
N THR A 63 -5.24 56.56 -1.06
CA THR A 63 -3.88 56.51 -1.71
C THR A 63 -3.07 55.24 -1.33
N ALA A 64 -1.91 55.02 -1.98
CA ALA A 64 -1.21 53.73 -2.07
C ALA A 64 0.24 53.75 -1.49
N GLN A 65 0.93 52.59 -1.56
CA GLN A 65 2.37 52.44 -1.23
C GLN A 65 3.27 53.29 -2.16
N PRO A 66 4.48 53.74 -1.73
CA PRO A 66 5.68 52.91 -1.99
C PRO A 66 6.90 53.05 -1.03
N ALA A 67 7.78 52.04 -1.08
CA ALA A 67 9.26 52.07 -1.05
C ALA A 67 10.12 52.68 0.11
N VAL A 68 10.89 51.78 0.76
CA VAL A 68 12.37 51.82 1.02
C VAL A 68 13.00 52.93 1.89
N GLU A 69 13.60 52.54 3.04
CA GLU A 69 15.05 52.67 3.34
C GLU A 69 15.50 51.87 4.61
N LYS A 70 16.81 51.82 4.91
CA LYS A 70 17.49 51.09 6.03
C LYS A 70 17.83 52.07 7.20
N PRO A 71 18.60 51.74 8.28
CA PRO A 71 19.05 50.45 8.85
C PRO A 71 18.79 50.29 10.39
N ILE A 72 19.10 49.13 11.00
CA ILE A 72 19.26 48.97 12.47
C ILE A 72 20.44 48.02 12.80
N VAL A 73 21.51 48.54 13.42
CA VAL A 73 22.70 47.83 13.95
C VAL A 73 23.42 48.80 14.95
N PRO A 74 24.05 48.41 16.08
CA PRO A 74 23.78 47.34 17.06
C PRO A 74 23.86 47.82 18.55
N ALA A 75 23.93 46.84 19.49
CA ALA A 75 24.67 46.89 20.78
C ALA A 75 24.05 47.64 21.99
N PRO A 76 24.46 47.34 23.25
CA PRO A 76 25.53 46.43 23.68
C PRO A 76 25.12 45.23 24.57
N ILE A 77 26.07 44.30 24.71
CA ILE A 77 26.05 43.15 25.64
C ILE A 77 26.44 43.60 27.06
N VAL A 78 25.91 42.93 28.09
CA VAL A 78 26.52 42.85 29.42
C VAL A 78 26.48 41.40 29.89
N GLU A 79 27.63 40.84 30.26
CA GLU A 79 27.73 39.50 30.83
C GLU A 79 27.25 39.46 32.29
N GLN A 80 26.55 38.40 32.69
CA GLN A 80 26.62 37.88 34.06
C GLN A 80 26.77 36.36 34.03
N SER A 81 28.00 35.90 34.26
CA SER A 81 28.34 34.48 34.33
C SER A 81 27.96 33.90 35.69
N GLN A 82 27.17 32.82 35.71
CA GLN A 82 27.08 31.87 36.84
C GLN A 82 27.06 30.43 36.32
N PRO A 83 27.42 29.44 37.16
CA PRO A 83 28.36 28.41 36.74
C PRO A 83 27.73 27.18 36.10
N THR A 84 28.51 26.54 35.23
CA THR A 84 28.35 25.12 34.90
C THR A 84 28.45 24.27 36.17
N LEU A 85 27.38 23.56 36.49
CA LEU A 85 27.46 22.40 37.37
C LEU A 85 27.97 21.20 36.56
N PRO A 86 28.88 20.37 37.10
CA PRO A 86 29.30 19.15 36.44
C PRO A 86 28.18 18.11 36.44
N ASP A 87 28.16 17.25 35.42
CA ASP A 87 27.23 16.13 35.33
C ASP A 87 27.22 15.31 36.61
N ARG A 88 26.01 15.11 37.15
CA ARG A 88 25.80 14.38 38.38
C ARG A 88 24.56 13.52 38.24
N GLU A 89 24.76 12.21 38.34
CA GLU A 89 23.69 11.21 38.47
C GLU A 89 22.69 11.67 39.54
N LEU A 90 21.51 12.13 39.09
CA LEU A 90 20.38 12.44 39.96
C LEU A 90 19.75 11.11 40.36
N ARG A 91 19.38 10.98 41.63
CA ARG A 91 18.74 9.75 42.11
C ARG A 91 17.25 9.86 41.91
N ALA A 92 16.54 8.73 41.86
CA ALA A 92 15.07 8.72 41.73
C ALA A 92 14.38 9.67 42.73
N SER A 93 14.91 9.83 43.95
CA SER A 93 14.45 10.77 44.98
C SER A 93 14.49 12.26 44.60
N ASP A 94 15.31 12.65 43.63
CA ASP A 94 15.40 14.03 43.14
C ASP A 94 14.36 14.31 42.05
N LEU A 95 14.08 13.31 41.19
CA LEU A 95 12.97 13.35 40.21
C LEU A 95 11.61 13.35 40.90
N ASP A 96 11.47 12.51 41.95
CA ASP A 96 10.33 12.48 42.89
C ASP A 96 10.08 13.84 43.57
N ARG A 97 11.11 14.70 43.64
CA ARG A 97 11.02 16.06 44.18
C ARG A 97 10.55 17.06 43.12
N LEU A 98 11.10 17.00 41.91
CA LEU A 98 10.70 17.84 40.77
C LEU A 98 9.23 17.64 40.40
N ILE A 99 8.76 16.38 40.31
CA ILE A 99 7.36 16.03 40.05
C ILE A 99 6.41 16.67 41.09
N ARG A 100 6.84 16.77 42.36
CA ARG A 100 6.06 17.42 43.43
C ARG A 100 6.15 18.94 43.39
N GLU A 101 7.30 19.49 43.01
CA GLU A 101 7.51 20.93 42.89
C GLU A 101 6.68 21.53 41.73
N GLU A 102 6.55 20.83 40.58
CA GLU A 102 5.59 21.22 39.53
C GLU A 102 4.13 21.07 39.95
N ALA A 103 3.75 19.95 40.57
CA ALA A 103 2.36 19.71 40.99
C ALA A 103 1.83 20.78 41.97
N ILE A 104 2.71 21.39 42.77
CA ILE A 104 2.36 22.52 43.64
C ILE A 104 2.03 23.78 42.82
N SER A 105 2.77 24.06 41.74
CA SER A 105 2.60 25.26 40.92
C SER A 105 1.20 25.41 40.28
N VAL A 106 0.54 24.28 40.02
CA VAL A 106 -0.81 24.23 39.41
C VAL A 106 -1.92 24.54 40.43
N THR A 107 -1.62 24.56 41.73
CA THR A 107 -2.64 24.64 42.81
C THR A 107 -2.79 26.00 43.50
N GLU A 108 -1.91 26.99 43.28
CA GLU A 108 -2.06 28.35 43.85
C GLU A 108 -3.08 29.22 43.10
N ALA A 109 -4.29 28.70 42.90
CA ALA A 109 -5.40 29.37 42.21
C ALA A 109 -6.75 29.34 42.95
N ASN A 110 -6.78 28.99 44.25
CA ASN A 110 -7.89 29.35 45.15
C ASN A 110 -7.46 29.32 46.63
N GLY A 111 -8.08 30.15 47.48
CA GLY A 111 -7.54 30.52 48.78
C GLY A 111 -8.16 29.86 50.04
N THR A 112 -7.32 29.74 51.06
CA THR A 112 -7.63 29.68 52.51
C THR A 112 -8.44 28.51 53.08
N ALA A 113 -7.74 27.60 53.78
CA ALA A 113 -8.25 26.88 54.96
C ALA A 113 -7.10 26.56 55.94
N GLN A 114 -7.41 26.39 57.24
CA GLN A 114 -6.46 25.92 58.26
C GLN A 114 -6.70 24.42 58.59
N PRO A 115 -5.74 23.72 59.21
CA PRO A 115 -5.62 22.26 59.08
C PRO A 115 -6.65 21.47 59.89
N VAL A 116 -7.13 20.37 59.30
CA VAL A 116 -7.89 19.29 59.95
C VAL A 116 -7.21 17.95 59.62
N THR A 117 -7.36 16.97 60.51
CA THR A 117 -6.64 15.68 60.49
C THR A 117 -7.01 14.77 59.33
N ALA A 118 -6.04 13.97 58.88
CA ALA A 118 -6.15 13.09 57.72
C ALA A 118 -7.26 12.02 57.81
N ALA A 119 -8.02 11.91 56.72
CA ALA A 119 -8.56 10.66 56.20
C ALA A 119 -8.25 10.65 54.69
N THR A 120 -7.74 9.54 54.16
CA THR A 120 -7.55 9.36 52.71
C THR A 120 -8.88 8.95 52.08
N GLU A 121 -9.69 9.94 51.73
CA GLU A 121 -10.82 9.72 50.83
C GLU A 121 -10.30 9.73 49.39
N THR A 122 -10.49 8.62 48.67
CA THR A 122 -10.28 8.54 47.22
C THR A 122 -11.19 9.58 46.54
N PRO A 123 -10.75 10.27 45.48
CA PRO A 123 -11.63 11.15 44.71
C PRO A 123 -12.92 10.43 44.32
N ALA A 124 -14.07 11.08 44.56
CA ALA A 124 -15.36 10.53 44.15
C ALA A 124 -15.40 10.42 42.62
N LYS A 125 -15.68 9.21 42.12
CA LYS A 125 -15.84 8.94 40.69
C LYS A 125 -17.00 9.72 40.08
N ASP A 126 -16.96 9.92 38.77
CA ASP A 126 -18.09 10.47 38.02
C ASP A 126 -19.29 9.49 38.05
N PRO A 127 -20.45 9.89 38.61
CA PRO A 127 -21.64 9.05 38.63
C PRO A 127 -22.19 8.72 37.23
N GLU A 128 -21.94 9.54 36.19
CA GLU A 128 -22.37 9.22 34.83
C GLU A 128 -21.54 8.06 34.25
N GLN A 129 -20.22 8.08 34.48
CA GLN A 129 -19.31 7.00 34.10
C GLN A 129 -19.65 5.68 34.80
N GLU A 130 -20.00 5.71 36.10
CA GLU A 130 -20.49 4.52 36.81
C GLU A 130 -21.81 4.01 36.22
N GLU A 131 -22.74 4.88 35.80
CA GLU A 131 -23.98 4.46 35.13
C GLU A 131 -23.72 3.81 33.75
N LYS A 132 -22.74 4.32 32.97
CA LYS A 132 -22.32 3.75 31.69
C LYS A 132 -21.68 2.37 31.86
N LEU A 133 -20.74 2.22 32.80
CA LEU A 133 -20.09 0.94 33.09
C LEU A 133 -21.07 -0.10 33.67
N ALA A 134 -22.07 0.33 34.44
CA ALA A 134 -23.10 -0.56 34.99
C ALA A 134 -24.12 -1.10 33.94
N LYS A 135 -24.12 -0.58 32.71
CA LYS A 135 -24.92 -1.16 31.62
C LYS A 135 -24.43 -2.56 31.23
N LYS A 136 -25.34 -3.43 30.78
CA LYS A 136 -24.95 -4.69 30.13
C LYS A 136 -24.35 -4.42 28.74
N LYS A 137 -23.28 -5.14 28.41
CA LYS A 137 -22.68 -5.19 27.07
C LYS A 137 -22.70 -6.64 26.63
N VAL A 138 -23.44 -6.94 25.57
CA VAL A 138 -23.82 -8.32 25.23
C VAL A 138 -23.36 -8.67 23.82
N ILE A 139 -22.75 -9.84 23.65
CA ILE A 139 -22.52 -10.46 22.35
C ILE A 139 -23.53 -11.58 22.16
N SER A 140 -24.25 -11.59 21.04
CA SER A 140 -25.27 -12.59 20.70
C SER A 140 -24.78 -13.55 19.62
N ILE A 141 -24.94 -14.86 19.84
CA ILE A 141 -24.51 -15.94 18.94
C ILE A 141 -25.68 -16.86 18.61
N ASP A 142 -25.98 -17.02 17.31
CA ASP A 142 -26.99 -17.96 16.79
C ASP A 142 -26.46 -19.40 16.75
N ALA A 143 -26.39 -20.02 17.93
CA ALA A 143 -26.11 -21.45 18.10
C ALA A 143 -27.38 -22.33 18.02
N GLY A 144 -28.50 -21.80 17.50
CA GLY A 144 -29.73 -22.56 17.23
C GLY A 144 -29.75 -23.05 15.78
N ARG A 145 -29.51 -22.15 14.81
CA ARG A 145 -29.42 -22.54 13.40
C ARG A 145 -28.17 -23.37 13.12
N LYS A 146 -27.03 -22.92 13.64
CA LYS A 146 -25.69 -23.51 13.46
C LYS A 146 -25.19 -24.18 14.75
N TYR A 147 -24.44 -25.28 14.63
CA TYR A 147 -23.73 -25.83 15.79
C TYR A 147 -22.43 -25.08 16.06
N PHE A 148 -22.21 -24.72 17.33
CA PHE A 148 -20.94 -24.25 17.87
C PHE A 148 -20.44 -25.23 18.92
N SER A 149 -19.15 -25.55 18.90
CA SER A 149 -18.53 -26.42 19.92
C SER A 149 -18.39 -25.69 21.26
N PRO A 150 -18.28 -26.43 22.40
CA PRO A 150 -18.00 -25.80 23.69
C PRO A 150 -16.73 -24.96 23.67
N ASP A 151 -15.71 -25.37 22.93
CA ASP A 151 -14.44 -24.67 22.87
C ASP A 151 -14.55 -23.37 22.05
N GLN A 152 -15.30 -23.37 20.94
CA GLN A 152 -15.62 -22.14 20.21
C GLN A 152 -16.42 -21.14 21.07
N ILE A 153 -17.35 -21.65 21.89
CA ILE A 153 -18.12 -20.81 22.83
C ILE A 153 -17.20 -20.26 23.93
N LYS A 154 -16.19 -21.02 24.39
CA LYS A 154 -15.17 -20.55 25.34
C LYS A 154 -14.25 -19.49 24.73
N GLU A 155 -13.81 -19.65 23.48
CA GLU A 155 -13.05 -18.61 22.77
C GLU A 155 -13.84 -17.29 22.68
N ILE A 156 -15.15 -17.36 22.41
CA ILE A 156 -16.03 -16.17 22.39
C ILE A 156 -16.20 -15.57 23.80
N ILE A 157 -16.29 -16.39 24.84
CA ILE A 157 -16.32 -15.92 26.25
C ILE A 157 -15.01 -15.25 26.64
N ASP A 158 -13.87 -15.76 26.18
CA ASP A 158 -12.55 -15.21 26.45
C ASP A 158 -12.36 -13.84 25.79
N GLU A 159 -12.69 -13.72 24.50
CA GLU A 159 -12.65 -12.43 23.81
C GLU A 159 -13.67 -11.45 24.40
N ALA A 160 -14.88 -11.90 24.76
CA ALA A 160 -15.88 -11.07 25.43
C ALA A 160 -15.38 -10.54 26.79
N SER A 161 -14.73 -11.38 27.59
CA SER A 161 -14.16 -11.00 28.89
C SER A 161 -13.02 -9.99 28.74
N LYS A 162 -12.11 -10.22 27.80
CA LYS A 162 -11.01 -9.30 27.45
C LYS A 162 -11.52 -7.96 26.92
N THR A 163 -12.52 -7.98 26.04
CA THR A 163 -13.09 -6.76 25.43
C THR A 163 -14.11 -6.05 26.32
N GLY A 164 -14.33 -6.49 27.57
CA GLY A 164 -15.15 -5.78 28.56
C GLY A 164 -16.66 -5.94 28.41
N TYR A 165 -17.11 -6.99 27.71
CA TYR A 165 -18.51 -7.40 27.71
C TYR A 165 -18.92 -7.94 29.09
N THR A 166 -20.22 -7.96 29.37
CA THR A 166 -20.79 -8.51 30.62
C THR A 166 -21.53 -9.82 30.42
N ASP A 167 -22.05 -10.09 29.22
CA ASP A 167 -22.91 -11.24 28.97
C ASP A 167 -22.70 -11.83 27.55
N LEU A 168 -22.82 -13.16 27.44
CA LEU A 168 -23.03 -13.89 26.19
C LEU A 168 -24.52 -14.23 26.05
N HIS A 169 -25.18 -13.72 25.03
CA HIS A 169 -26.50 -14.17 24.61
C HIS A 169 -26.34 -15.36 23.66
N LEU A 170 -26.82 -16.53 24.08
CA LEU A 170 -26.62 -17.79 23.36
C LEU A 170 -27.97 -18.34 22.94
N LEU A 171 -28.33 -18.17 21.67
CA LEU A 171 -29.52 -18.81 21.13
C LEU A 171 -29.24 -20.29 20.98
N VAL A 172 -30.05 -21.16 21.60
CA VAL A 172 -29.91 -22.62 21.46
C VAL A 172 -31.19 -23.29 20.96
N GLY A 173 -32.33 -22.62 21.07
CA GLY A 173 -33.53 -22.87 20.26
C GLY A 173 -33.78 -21.66 19.38
N ASN A 174 -33.51 -21.77 18.07
CA ASN A 174 -33.74 -20.74 17.05
C ASN A 174 -33.65 -21.41 15.66
N ASP A 175 -34.79 -21.59 15.02
CA ASP A 175 -35.12 -22.60 14.00
C ASP A 175 -34.77 -24.05 14.47
N GLY A 176 -33.48 -24.35 14.63
CA GLY A 176 -32.96 -25.58 15.24
C GLY A 176 -32.96 -25.55 16.77
N LEU A 177 -32.95 -26.73 17.43
CA LEU A 177 -32.84 -26.86 18.89
C LEU A 177 -31.58 -27.65 19.29
N ARG A 178 -30.49 -26.93 19.51
CA ARG A 178 -29.13 -27.45 19.70
C ARG A 178 -28.66 -27.48 21.15
N PHE A 179 -29.58 -27.64 22.09
CA PHE A 179 -29.28 -27.95 23.49
C PHE A 179 -30.18 -29.08 23.96
N VAL A 180 -29.64 -30.05 24.71
CA VAL A 180 -30.36 -31.25 25.17
C VAL A 180 -29.98 -31.57 26.62
N LEU A 181 -31.00 -31.63 27.49
CA LEU A 181 -30.86 -31.98 28.91
C LEU A 181 -30.63 -33.49 29.13
N ASP A 182 -30.14 -33.87 30.31
CA ASP A 182 -30.01 -35.29 30.68
C ASP A 182 -31.39 -35.95 30.82
N ASP A 183 -32.36 -35.22 31.38
CA ASP A 183 -33.77 -35.57 31.40
C ASP A 183 -34.62 -34.59 30.56
N MET A 184 -35.10 -35.07 29.42
CA MET A 184 -36.03 -34.38 28.52
C MET A 184 -37.49 -34.86 28.68
N SER A 185 -37.83 -35.58 29.77
CA SER A 185 -39.21 -36.04 29.97
C SER A 185 -40.18 -34.87 30.17
N LEU A 186 -41.37 -34.96 29.56
CA LEU A 186 -42.39 -33.92 29.61
C LEU A 186 -43.74 -34.51 30.00
N GLN A 187 -44.43 -33.87 30.95
CA GLN A 187 -45.82 -34.16 31.29
C GLN A 187 -46.69 -33.01 30.78
N VAL A 188 -47.64 -33.32 29.89
CA VAL A 188 -48.46 -32.34 29.16
C VAL A 188 -49.92 -32.74 29.30
N GLY A 189 -50.58 -32.22 30.34
CA GLY A 189 -51.88 -32.72 30.78
C GLY A 189 -51.80 -34.22 31.15
N ASP A 190 -52.68 -35.03 30.57
CA ASP A 190 -52.67 -36.48 30.73
C ASP A 190 -51.58 -37.20 29.91
N ALA A 191 -50.95 -36.53 28.93
CA ALA A 191 -49.89 -37.11 28.11
C ALA A 191 -48.52 -37.07 28.81
N SER A 192 -47.73 -38.14 28.65
CA SER A 192 -46.39 -38.25 29.21
C SER A 192 -45.41 -38.70 28.12
N TYR A 193 -44.43 -37.86 27.82
CA TYR A 193 -43.40 -38.11 26.80
C TYR A 193 -42.10 -38.51 27.49
N SER A 194 -41.55 -39.67 27.11
CA SER A 194 -40.32 -40.18 27.71
C SER A 194 -39.11 -39.35 27.27
N SER A 195 -38.12 -39.19 28.16
CA SER A 195 -36.89 -38.44 27.88
C SER A 195 -36.22 -38.91 26.57
N GLN A 196 -36.17 -40.22 26.33
CA GLN A 196 -35.60 -40.78 25.10
C GLN A 196 -36.37 -40.37 23.84
N ALA A 197 -37.71 -40.46 23.86
CA ALA A 197 -38.52 -40.07 22.70
C ALA A 197 -38.41 -38.57 22.39
N VAL A 198 -38.38 -37.72 23.42
CA VAL A 198 -38.20 -36.27 23.23
C VAL A 198 -36.81 -35.95 22.68
N LYS A 199 -35.75 -36.64 23.14
CA LYS A 199 -34.39 -36.48 22.58
C LYS A 199 -34.32 -36.89 21.11
N GLU A 200 -34.82 -38.07 20.76
CA GLU A 200 -34.84 -38.57 19.38
C GLU A 200 -35.66 -37.63 18.45
N ALA A 201 -36.77 -37.09 18.94
CA ALA A 201 -37.60 -36.15 18.23
C ALA A 201 -36.90 -34.79 18.00
N VAL A 202 -36.25 -34.23 19.02
CA VAL A 202 -35.50 -32.95 18.96
C VAL A 202 -34.25 -33.07 18.09
N GLU A 203 -33.49 -34.15 18.20
CA GLU A 203 -32.36 -34.44 17.32
C GLU A 203 -32.82 -34.53 15.85
N LYS A 204 -33.87 -35.31 15.59
CA LYS A 204 -34.42 -35.47 14.24
C LYS A 204 -34.98 -34.17 13.67
N GLY A 205 -35.65 -33.35 14.48
CA GLY A 205 -36.14 -32.03 14.07
C GLY A 205 -35.01 -31.06 13.74
N THR A 206 -33.97 -31.03 14.58
CA THR A 206 -32.79 -30.17 14.34
C THR A 206 -32.03 -30.58 13.08
N LYS A 207 -31.92 -31.88 12.80
CA LYS A 207 -31.32 -32.40 11.56
C LYS A 207 -32.20 -32.20 10.32
N ALA A 208 -33.52 -32.21 10.48
CA ALA A 208 -34.46 -31.91 9.41
C ALA A 208 -34.40 -30.43 8.98
N TYR A 209 -34.14 -29.52 9.93
CA TYR A 209 -33.78 -28.14 9.64
C TYR A 209 -32.37 -28.04 9.02
N TYR A 210 -31.33 -28.46 9.75
CA TYR A 210 -29.95 -28.51 9.25
C TYR A 210 -29.08 -29.52 10.03
N ASP A 211 -28.74 -30.63 9.37
CA ASP A 211 -27.75 -31.60 9.83
C ASP A 211 -26.32 -31.04 9.68
N ASP A 212 -25.92 -30.21 10.64
CA ASP A 212 -24.60 -29.55 10.67
C ASP A 212 -23.48 -30.59 10.89
N PRO A 213 -22.52 -30.73 9.95
CA PRO A 213 -21.47 -31.75 10.03
C PRO A 213 -20.50 -31.54 11.20
N ASN A 214 -20.51 -30.37 11.84
CA ASN A 214 -19.66 -30.05 12.99
C ASN A 214 -20.25 -30.58 14.31
N GLY A 215 -21.55 -30.90 14.35
CA GLY A 215 -22.25 -31.42 15.53
C GLY A 215 -23.74 -31.11 15.53
N THR A 216 -24.52 -31.82 16.34
CA THR A 216 -25.97 -31.61 16.41
C THR A 216 -26.38 -30.65 17.51
N ALA A 217 -26.04 -30.96 18.76
CA ALA A 217 -26.49 -30.23 19.95
C ALA A 217 -25.46 -30.32 21.09
N LEU A 218 -25.45 -29.30 21.95
CA LEU A 218 -24.77 -29.30 23.24
C LEU A 218 -25.51 -30.21 24.24
N THR A 219 -24.76 -30.97 25.01
CA THR A 219 -25.27 -31.74 26.16
C THR A 219 -25.38 -30.87 27.42
N GLN A 220 -26.17 -31.32 28.39
CA GLN A 220 -26.28 -30.68 29.70
C GLN A 220 -24.92 -30.45 30.38
N ALA A 221 -24.04 -31.46 30.38
CA ALA A 221 -22.71 -31.37 30.98
C ALA A 221 -21.81 -30.32 30.28
N GLN A 222 -21.91 -30.18 28.95
CA GLN A 222 -21.20 -29.13 28.22
C GLN A 222 -21.76 -27.74 28.52
N MET A 223 -23.07 -27.59 28.68
CA MET A 223 -23.67 -26.31 29.09
C MET A 223 -23.35 -25.94 30.54
N ASP A 224 -23.31 -26.91 31.47
CA ASP A 224 -22.88 -26.68 32.85
C ASP A 224 -21.40 -26.24 32.92
N ASP A 225 -20.53 -26.80 32.07
CA ASP A 225 -19.13 -26.39 31.89
C ASP A 225 -18.98 -24.99 31.25
N ILE A 226 -19.74 -24.68 30.19
CA ILE A 226 -19.81 -23.34 29.58
C ILE A 226 -20.25 -22.29 30.61
N LEU A 227 -21.31 -22.57 31.38
CA LEU A 227 -21.82 -21.67 32.42
C LEU A 227 -20.80 -21.46 33.55
N ALA A 228 -20.06 -22.51 33.94
CA ALA A 228 -18.97 -22.39 34.90
C ALA A 228 -17.79 -21.57 34.36
N TYR A 229 -17.43 -21.76 33.08
CA TYR A 229 -16.35 -21.02 32.43
C TYR A 229 -16.69 -19.53 32.28
N ALA A 230 -17.87 -19.20 31.75
CA ALA A 230 -18.38 -17.84 31.65
C ALA A 230 -18.33 -17.12 33.02
N LYS A 231 -18.85 -17.77 34.06
CA LYS A 231 -18.81 -17.25 35.43
C LYS A 231 -17.39 -17.03 35.96
N SER A 232 -16.43 -17.90 35.62
CA SER A 232 -15.02 -17.72 35.99
C SER A 232 -14.37 -16.49 35.33
N LYS A 233 -14.86 -16.13 34.13
CA LYS A 233 -14.47 -14.96 33.32
C LYS A 233 -15.33 -13.72 33.60
N LYS A 234 -16.19 -13.77 34.62
CA LYS A 234 -17.21 -12.75 34.98
C LYS A 234 -18.28 -12.48 33.91
N ILE A 235 -18.40 -13.34 32.90
CA ILE A 235 -19.41 -13.27 31.83
C ILE A 235 -20.69 -13.97 32.28
N GLY A 236 -21.82 -13.26 32.20
CA GLY A 236 -23.17 -13.84 32.31
C GLY A 236 -23.56 -14.60 31.05
N VAL A 237 -24.57 -15.47 31.12
CA VAL A 237 -25.14 -16.15 29.95
C VAL A 237 -26.64 -15.88 29.89
N ILE A 238 -27.15 -15.56 28.71
CA ILE A 238 -28.58 -15.34 28.44
C ILE A 238 -29.03 -16.34 27.37
N PRO A 239 -29.65 -17.47 27.75
CA PRO A 239 -30.12 -18.48 26.80
C PRO A 239 -31.38 -18.02 26.06
N THR A 240 -31.53 -18.43 24.79
CA THR A 240 -32.80 -18.30 24.04
C THR A 240 -33.37 -19.67 23.67
N ILE A 241 -34.66 -19.86 23.94
CA ILE A 241 -35.50 -20.90 23.33
C ILE A 241 -36.67 -20.18 22.65
N ASN A 242 -36.56 -20.00 21.33
CA ASN A 242 -37.52 -19.22 20.55
C ASN A 242 -38.85 -19.97 20.38
N SER A 243 -39.95 -19.21 20.47
CA SER A 243 -41.33 -19.56 20.10
C SER A 243 -42.16 -18.26 20.14
N PRO A 244 -43.37 -18.19 19.55
CA PRO A 244 -44.05 -19.19 18.72
C PRO A 244 -43.49 -19.27 17.28
N GLY A 245 -42.67 -18.31 16.85
CA GLY A 245 -41.88 -18.39 15.60
C GLY A 245 -40.57 -19.16 15.81
N HIS A 246 -39.79 -19.29 14.73
CA HIS A 246 -38.40 -19.79 14.75
C HIS A 246 -38.18 -21.07 15.58
N MET A 247 -39.06 -22.06 15.41
CA MET A 247 -39.10 -23.29 16.21
C MET A 247 -39.28 -24.58 15.37
N ASP A 248 -38.79 -24.59 14.14
CA ASP A 248 -38.86 -25.67 13.14
C ASP A 248 -38.54 -27.06 13.72
N ALA A 249 -37.46 -27.16 14.51
CA ALA A 249 -37.04 -28.40 15.15
C ALA A 249 -38.02 -28.87 16.24
N ILE A 250 -38.67 -27.94 16.96
CA ILE A 250 -39.68 -28.25 17.98
C ILE A 250 -40.99 -28.68 17.31
N LEU A 251 -41.37 -28.04 16.21
CA LEU A 251 -42.54 -28.41 15.40
C LEU A 251 -42.38 -29.81 14.79
N THR A 252 -41.22 -30.07 14.18
CA THR A 252 -40.88 -31.40 13.67
C THR A 252 -40.84 -32.44 14.79
N ALA A 253 -40.33 -32.09 15.98
CA ALA A 253 -40.35 -32.97 17.14
C ALA A 253 -41.77 -33.28 17.62
N MET A 254 -42.68 -32.29 17.63
CA MET A 254 -44.09 -32.49 17.96
C MET A 254 -44.78 -33.46 16.98
N ASP A 255 -44.53 -33.33 15.68
CA ASP A 255 -44.98 -34.29 14.65
C ASP A 255 -44.45 -35.71 14.94
N GLN A 256 -43.17 -35.87 15.31
CA GLN A 256 -42.60 -37.19 15.66
C GLN A 256 -43.22 -37.80 16.92
N LEU A 257 -43.64 -36.96 17.88
CA LEU A 257 -44.26 -37.36 19.14
C LEU A 257 -45.79 -37.58 19.02
N GLY A 258 -46.36 -37.41 17.81
CA GLY A 258 -47.78 -37.66 17.54
C GLY A 258 -48.71 -36.51 17.97
N ILE A 259 -48.19 -35.29 18.11
CA ILE A 259 -49.03 -34.09 18.21
C ILE A 259 -49.42 -33.70 16.79
N GLU A 260 -50.71 -33.84 16.47
CA GLU A 260 -51.23 -33.62 15.12
C GLU A 260 -51.27 -32.11 14.78
N ASN A 261 -50.77 -31.75 13.60
CA ASN A 261 -50.83 -30.39 13.00
C ASN A 261 -50.30 -29.26 13.92
N PRO A 262 -49.07 -29.32 14.44
CA PRO A 262 -48.53 -28.28 15.32
C PRO A 262 -48.20 -26.98 14.58
N HIS A 263 -48.02 -27.04 13.26
CA HIS A 263 -47.65 -25.91 12.40
C HIS A 263 -48.82 -24.97 12.07
N PHE A 264 -48.59 -23.66 12.17
CA PHE A 264 -49.51 -22.63 11.67
C PHE A 264 -49.73 -22.75 10.15
N ASN A 265 -50.96 -22.48 9.67
CA ASN A 265 -51.30 -22.61 8.25
C ASN A 265 -52.09 -21.39 7.73
N TYR A 266 -51.46 -20.58 6.89
CA TYR A 266 -52.06 -19.38 6.31
C TYR A 266 -53.04 -19.76 5.19
N PHE A 267 -54.32 -19.46 5.40
CA PHE A 267 -55.45 -19.75 4.52
C PHE A 267 -55.55 -21.22 4.04
N GLY A 268 -55.02 -22.18 4.81
CA GLY A 268 -54.99 -23.59 4.42
C GLY A 268 -54.10 -23.92 3.21
N THR A 269 -53.36 -22.94 2.69
CA THR A 269 -52.57 -23.05 1.44
C THR A 269 -51.06 -22.90 1.63
N LYS A 270 -50.63 -22.35 2.76
CA LYS A 270 -49.22 -22.23 3.14
C LYS A 270 -49.04 -22.62 4.62
N LYS A 271 -48.52 -23.82 4.86
CA LYS A 271 -47.99 -24.22 6.17
C LYS A 271 -46.72 -23.42 6.45
N SER A 272 -46.58 -22.87 7.65
CA SER A 272 -45.29 -22.38 8.16
C SER A 272 -44.46 -23.58 8.63
N GLU A 273 -43.21 -23.69 8.22
CA GLU A 273 -42.28 -24.67 8.81
C GLU A 273 -41.78 -24.18 10.17
N ARG A 274 -41.78 -22.86 10.38
CA ARG A 274 -41.18 -22.15 11.53
C ARG A 274 -42.08 -21.93 12.75
N THR A 275 -43.40 -21.86 12.55
CA THR A 275 -44.32 -21.26 13.53
C THR A 275 -45.40 -22.21 14.04
N VAL A 276 -45.62 -22.23 15.36
CA VAL A 276 -46.69 -23.04 16.00
C VAL A 276 -48.07 -22.41 15.80
N ASP A 277 -49.08 -23.24 15.57
CA ASP A 277 -50.48 -22.79 15.50
C ASP A 277 -51.00 -22.41 16.90
N LEU A 278 -51.38 -21.15 17.06
CA LEU A 278 -51.97 -20.61 18.30
C LEU A 278 -53.38 -21.16 18.61
N ASP A 279 -54.01 -21.88 17.69
CA ASP A 279 -55.24 -22.64 17.96
C ASP A 279 -54.99 -24.10 18.37
N ASN A 280 -53.76 -24.61 18.20
CA ASN A 280 -53.42 -25.98 18.61
C ASN A 280 -52.99 -26.04 20.07
N GLN A 281 -53.97 -26.09 20.98
CA GLN A 281 -53.73 -26.16 22.44
C GLN A 281 -52.72 -27.26 22.84
N LYS A 282 -52.73 -28.44 22.18
CA LYS A 282 -51.75 -29.51 22.48
C LYS A 282 -50.32 -29.09 22.17
N ALA A 283 -50.11 -28.41 21.04
CA ALA A 283 -48.80 -27.91 20.64
C ALA A 283 -48.33 -26.76 21.55
N LEU A 284 -49.25 -25.87 21.95
CA LEU A 284 -48.95 -24.80 22.91
C LEU A 284 -48.61 -25.36 24.30
N ASP A 285 -49.37 -26.33 24.81
CA ASP A 285 -49.11 -26.93 26.12
C ASP A 285 -47.78 -27.71 26.13
N PHE A 286 -47.45 -28.40 25.05
CA PHE A 286 -46.14 -29.05 24.87
C PHE A 286 -45.00 -28.03 24.85
N THR A 287 -45.14 -26.95 24.08
CA THR A 287 -44.10 -25.92 23.94
C THR A 287 -43.90 -25.17 25.25
N LYS A 288 -44.98 -24.83 25.97
CA LYS A 288 -44.94 -24.25 27.32
C LYS A 288 -44.26 -25.19 28.32
N ALA A 289 -44.55 -26.49 28.28
CA ALA A 289 -43.88 -27.48 29.15
C ALA A 289 -42.38 -27.62 28.83
N LEU A 290 -41.99 -27.53 27.54
CA LEU A 290 -40.59 -27.55 27.12
C LEU A 290 -39.83 -26.29 27.57
N VAL A 291 -40.44 -25.10 27.46
CA VAL A 291 -39.88 -23.85 28.00
C VAL A 291 -39.79 -23.91 29.53
N ASP A 292 -40.79 -24.47 30.23
CA ASP A 292 -40.74 -24.67 31.70
C ASP A 292 -39.60 -25.62 32.11
N LYS A 293 -39.31 -26.66 31.31
CA LYS A 293 -38.20 -27.59 31.51
C LYS A 293 -36.83 -26.89 31.38
N TYR A 294 -36.62 -26.09 30.33
CA TYR A 294 -35.38 -25.32 30.17
C TYR A 294 -35.24 -24.21 31.20
N ALA A 295 -36.32 -23.47 31.50
CA ALA A 295 -36.30 -22.43 32.50
C ALA A 295 -35.97 -23.00 33.91
N ALA A 296 -36.45 -24.20 34.23
CA ALA A 296 -36.06 -24.91 35.46
C ALA A 296 -34.56 -25.29 35.49
N TYR A 297 -33.95 -25.63 34.35
CA TYR A 297 -32.52 -25.95 34.27
C TYR A 297 -31.62 -24.72 34.43
N PHE A 298 -32.00 -23.58 33.84
CA PHE A 298 -31.23 -22.32 33.91
C PHE A 298 -31.48 -21.52 35.20
N SER A 299 -32.58 -21.81 35.93
CA SER A 299 -32.92 -21.24 37.24
C SER A 299 -31.73 -21.21 38.20
N GLY A 300 -31.29 -20.00 38.60
CA GLY A 300 -30.16 -19.81 39.52
C GLY A 300 -28.77 -19.97 38.89
N LYS A 301 -28.69 -20.23 37.59
CA LYS A 301 -27.47 -20.20 36.77
C LYS A 301 -27.38 -18.92 35.93
N THR A 302 -28.52 -18.41 35.46
CA THR A 302 -28.62 -17.18 34.66
C THR A 302 -29.64 -16.19 35.24
N GLU A 303 -29.55 -14.91 34.86
CA GLU A 303 -30.45 -13.84 35.33
C GLU A 303 -31.68 -13.64 34.43
N ILE A 304 -31.48 -13.83 33.13
CA ILE A 304 -32.42 -13.53 32.05
C ILE A 304 -32.59 -14.82 31.23
N PHE A 305 -33.80 -15.03 30.70
CA PHE A 305 -34.10 -16.09 29.73
C PHE A 305 -34.90 -15.46 28.59
N ASN A 306 -34.41 -15.58 27.35
CA ASN A 306 -35.09 -15.05 26.18
C ASN A 306 -36.08 -16.09 25.62
N ILE A 307 -37.33 -15.68 25.45
CA ILE A 307 -38.42 -16.50 24.90
C ILE A 307 -38.68 -16.24 23.41
N GLY A 308 -37.93 -15.32 22.79
CA GLY A 308 -38.02 -15.00 21.36
C GLY A 308 -39.18 -14.04 21.07
N LEU A 309 -40.32 -14.59 20.63
CA LEU A 309 -41.52 -13.87 20.19
C LEU A 309 -41.40 -13.07 18.86
N ASP A 310 -40.33 -13.24 18.09
CA ASP A 310 -40.05 -12.58 16.81
C ASP A 310 -40.71 -13.24 15.58
N GLU A 311 -40.93 -12.43 14.54
CA GLU A 311 -41.19 -12.80 13.14
C GLU A 311 -42.23 -13.92 12.90
N TYR A 312 -43.35 -13.90 13.63
CA TYR A 312 -44.43 -14.89 13.52
C TYR A 312 -44.79 -15.23 12.06
N ALA A 313 -44.68 -16.50 11.69
CA ALA A 313 -45.03 -17.03 10.37
C ALA A 313 -44.44 -16.24 9.18
N ASN A 314 -43.23 -15.67 9.32
CA ASN A 314 -42.55 -14.92 8.26
C ASN A 314 -42.50 -15.66 6.90
N ASP A 315 -42.23 -16.96 6.93
CA ASP A 315 -42.17 -17.87 5.78
C ASP A 315 -43.52 -18.06 5.06
N ALA A 316 -44.60 -18.28 5.80
CA ALA A 316 -45.94 -18.46 5.25
C ALA A 316 -46.57 -17.13 4.82
N THR A 317 -46.28 -16.05 5.54
CA THR A 317 -46.99 -14.76 5.39
C THR A 317 -46.26 -13.73 4.54
N ASP A 318 -45.04 -14.02 4.06
CA ASP A 318 -44.17 -13.06 3.36
C ASP A 318 -43.80 -11.88 4.29
N ALA A 319 -43.41 -12.21 5.53
CA ALA A 319 -43.13 -11.29 6.65
C ALA A 319 -44.31 -10.43 7.16
N HIS A 320 -45.57 -10.80 6.86
CA HIS A 320 -46.76 -10.04 7.30
C HIS A 320 -47.53 -10.64 8.51
N GLY A 321 -46.95 -11.59 9.25
CA GLY A 321 -47.69 -12.39 10.23
C GLY A 321 -48.37 -11.62 11.37
N TRP A 322 -47.76 -10.55 11.87
CA TRP A 322 -48.40 -9.70 12.89
C TRP A 322 -49.66 -9.00 12.37
N GLN A 323 -49.68 -8.58 11.10
CA GLN A 323 -50.88 -8.06 10.44
C GLN A 323 -51.92 -9.16 10.25
N VAL A 324 -51.51 -10.37 9.87
CA VAL A 324 -52.41 -11.53 9.73
C VAL A 324 -53.09 -11.89 11.06
N LEU A 325 -52.36 -11.84 12.18
CA LEU A 325 -52.93 -12.11 13.51
C LEU A 325 -53.88 -11.01 14.01
N GLN A 326 -53.73 -9.77 13.56
CA GLN A 326 -54.62 -8.64 13.88
C GLN A 326 -55.81 -8.52 12.91
N ALA A 327 -55.68 -9.01 11.67
CA ALA A 327 -56.62 -8.77 10.58
C ALA A 327 -58.07 -9.18 10.87
N SER A 328 -58.32 -10.23 11.66
CA SER A 328 -59.69 -10.71 11.95
C SER A 328 -60.57 -9.67 12.67
N LYS A 329 -59.99 -8.66 13.33
CA LYS A 329 -60.72 -7.55 13.97
C LYS A 329 -61.32 -6.57 12.97
N HIS A 330 -60.71 -6.44 11.79
CA HIS A 330 -61.11 -5.54 10.71
C HIS A 330 -61.82 -6.28 9.57
N TRP A 331 -61.48 -7.57 9.39
CA TRP A 331 -61.97 -8.45 8.32
C TRP A 331 -62.37 -9.83 8.87
N PRO A 332 -63.40 -9.93 9.73
CA PRO A 332 -63.75 -11.17 10.43
C PRO A 332 -64.20 -12.30 9.50
N ASP A 333 -64.90 -11.98 8.41
CA ASP A 333 -65.47 -12.98 7.48
C ASP A 333 -64.48 -13.43 6.37
N GLU A 334 -63.30 -12.80 6.25
CA GLU A 334 -62.31 -13.11 5.20
C GLU A 334 -61.46 -14.36 5.52
N GLY A 335 -61.59 -14.94 6.72
CA GLY A 335 -60.90 -16.19 7.10
C GLY A 335 -59.53 -16.02 7.76
N TYR A 336 -59.19 -14.81 8.23
CA TYR A 336 -58.01 -14.58 9.08
C TYR A 336 -58.14 -15.29 10.45
N PRO A 337 -57.03 -15.61 11.15
CA PRO A 337 -57.08 -16.29 12.44
C PRO A 337 -57.90 -15.52 13.49
N ASP A 338 -59.05 -16.07 13.91
CA ASP A 338 -59.91 -15.44 14.92
C ASP A 338 -59.11 -15.18 16.19
N LYS A 339 -59.11 -13.94 16.67
CA LYS A 339 -58.40 -13.52 17.89
C LYS A 339 -56.90 -13.88 17.90
N GLY A 340 -56.27 -14.08 16.74
CA GLY A 340 -54.89 -14.57 16.64
C GLY A 340 -53.90 -13.76 17.49
N TYR A 341 -54.00 -12.43 17.44
CA TYR A 341 -53.11 -11.55 18.21
C TYR A 341 -53.47 -11.48 19.71
N GLU A 342 -54.74 -11.68 20.10
CA GLU A 342 -55.10 -11.84 21.53
C GLU A 342 -54.50 -13.15 22.10
N LYS A 343 -54.55 -14.24 21.32
CA LYS A 343 -53.96 -15.54 21.66
C LYS A 343 -52.43 -15.45 21.77
N PHE A 344 -51.79 -14.67 20.89
CA PHE A 344 -50.36 -14.37 20.97
C PHE A 344 -49.98 -13.62 22.25
N ILE A 345 -50.72 -12.56 22.63
CA ILE A 345 -50.49 -11.82 23.88
C ILE A 345 -50.62 -12.77 25.09
N GLN A 346 -51.64 -13.65 25.12
CA GLN A 346 -51.78 -14.63 26.18
C GLN A 346 -50.62 -15.64 26.19
N TYR A 347 -50.18 -16.13 25.03
CA TYR A 347 -49.03 -17.03 24.92
C TYR A 347 -47.73 -16.41 25.44
N ALA A 348 -47.42 -15.18 25.02
CA ALA A 348 -46.28 -14.41 25.50
C ALA A 348 -46.30 -14.21 27.03
N ASN A 349 -47.47 -13.87 27.59
CA ASN A 349 -47.67 -13.69 29.02
C ASN A 349 -47.54 -15.00 29.81
N ASP A 350 -48.02 -16.13 29.26
CA ASP A 350 -47.86 -17.44 29.86
C ASP A 350 -46.37 -17.85 29.93
N LEU A 351 -45.60 -17.61 28.87
CA LEU A 351 -44.15 -17.84 28.88
C LEU A 351 -43.42 -16.91 29.86
N ALA A 352 -43.80 -15.64 29.93
CA ALA A 352 -43.26 -14.70 30.91
C ALA A 352 -43.54 -15.14 32.35
N ALA A 353 -44.73 -15.68 32.62
CA ALA A 353 -45.08 -16.25 33.92
C ALA A 353 -44.27 -17.53 34.24
N ILE A 354 -44.01 -18.38 33.25
CA ILE A 354 -43.13 -19.57 33.36
C ILE A 354 -41.70 -19.16 33.72
N VAL A 355 -41.11 -18.17 33.03
CA VAL A 355 -39.75 -17.69 33.35
C VAL A 355 -39.68 -17.06 34.76
N LYS A 356 -40.68 -16.25 35.14
CA LYS A 356 -40.75 -15.62 36.48
C LYS A 356 -41.01 -16.60 37.62
N LYS A 357 -41.72 -17.70 37.38
CA LYS A 357 -41.85 -18.84 38.32
C LYS A 357 -40.46 -19.34 38.74
N HIS A 358 -39.53 -19.43 37.79
CA HIS A 358 -38.11 -19.83 37.97
C HIS A 358 -37.16 -18.68 38.35
N LYS A 359 -37.69 -17.52 38.78
CA LYS A 359 -36.94 -16.36 39.32
C LYS A 359 -35.98 -15.67 38.34
N MET A 360 -36.07 -15.96 37.05
CA MET A 360 -35.37 -15.23 35.99
C MET A 360 -36.27 -14.11 35.44
N LYS A 361 -35.65 -13.16 34.74
CA LYS A 361 -36.37 -12.13 33.97
C LYS A 361 -36.66 -12.66 32.55
N PRO A 362 -37.90 -12.64 32.05
CA PRO A 362 -38.17 -12.93 30.64
C PRO A 362 -37.61 -11.80 29.77
N MET A 363 -37.08 -12.16 28.61
CA MET A 363 -36.73 -11.24 27.53
C MET A 363 -37.39 -11.71 26.22
N ALA A 364 -37.71 -10.78 25.33
CA ALA A 364 -38.29 -11.06 24.02
C ALA A 364 -37.94 -9.96 23.02
N PHE A 365 -37.99 -10.27 21.73
CA PHE A 365 -37.80 -9.31 20.64
C PHE A 365 -39.01 -8.37 20.47
N ASN A 366 -38.78 -7.17 19.92
CA ASN A 366 -39.76 -6.08 19.99
C ASN A 366 -40.86 -6.09 18.93
N ASP A 367 -40.70 -6.81 17.82
CA ASP A 367 -41.52 -6.62 16.62
C ASP A 367 -42.98 -7.03 16.83
N GLY A 368 -43.23 -8.18 17.47
CA GLY A 368 -44.58 -8.59 17.86
C GLY A 368 -45.17 -7.82 19.05
N ILE A 369 -44.37 -7.10 19.83
CA ILE A 369 -44.80 -6.48 21.09
C ILE A 369 -45.50 -5.14 20.81
N TYR A 370 -46.82 -5.13 20.98
CA TYR A 370 -47.71 -4.01 20.61
C TYR A 370 -47.56 -3.57 19.14
N TYR A 371 -47.41 -4.52 18.21
CA TYR A 371 -47.40 -4.26 16.76
C TYR A 371 -48.56 -3.33 16.31
N ASN A 372 -48.30 -2.45 15.33
CA ASN A 372 -49.09 -1.27 14.95
C ASN A 372 -49.25 -0.20 16.06
N GLY A 373 -48.55 -0.33 17.20
CA GLY A 373 -48.79 0.46 18.41
C GLY A 373 -50.09 0.11 19.14
N ASP A 374 -50.77 -0.99 18.77
CA ASP A 374 -52.15 -1.24 19.19
C ASP A 374 -52.24 -2.03 20.51
N THR A 375 -52.70 -1.34 21.55
CA THR A 375 -52.99 -1.89 22.90
C THR A 375 -54.42 -2.43 23.04
N SER A 376 -55.28 -2.26 22.03
CA SER A 376 -56.71 -2.63 22.08
C SER A 376 -56.99 -4.12 21.89
N TYR A 377 -55.96 -4.97 21.90
CA TYR A 377 -56.03 -6.43 21.92
C TYR A 377 -55.65 -7.03 23.28
N GLY A 378 -55.03 -6.26 24.18
CA GLY A 378 -54.53 -6.73 25.46
C GLY A 378 -53.22 -6.05 25.86
N THR A 379 -52.65 -6.48 26.98
CA THR A 379 -51.38 -5.97 27.52
C THR A 379 -50.36 -7.10 27.67
N PHE A 380 -49.15 -6.87 27.18
CA PHE A 380 -48.00 -7.73 27.47
C PHE A 380 -47.54 -7.55 28.93
N ASP A 381 -46.93 -8.58 29.49
CA ASP A 381 -46.36 -8.55 30.82
C ASP A 381 -45.15 -7.60 30.87
N LYS A 382 -45.29 -6.48 31.58
CA LYS A 382 -44.26 -5.42 31.71
C LYS A 382 -42.91 -5.88 32.27
N ASP A 383 -42.85 -7.06 32.90
CA ASP A 383 -41.58 -7.61 33.39
C ASP A 383 -40.76 -8.28 32.26
N ILE A 384 -41.32 -8.40 31.05
CA ILE A 384 -40.61 -8.75 29.81
C ILE A 384 -39.65 -7.61 29.46
N ILE A 385 -38.35 -7.91 29.46
CA ILE A 385 -37.31 -7.08 28.87
C ILE A 385 -37.49 -7.13 27.34
N VAL A 386 -37.50 -5.97 26.69
CA VAL A 386 -37.59 -5.89 25.23
C VAL A 386 -36.19 -5.80 24.65
N SER A 387 -35.77 -6.86 23.97
CA SER A 387 -34.63 -6.91 23.05
C SER A 387 -35.01 -6.12 21.79
N TYR A 388 -34.76 -4.82 21.81
CA TYR A 388 -35.23 -3.90 20.78
C TYR A 388 -34.30 -3.95 19.58
N TRP A 389 -34.66 -4.76 18.60
CA TRP A 389 -33.79 -5.13 17.48
C TRP A 389 -34.09 -4.37 16.20
N THR A 390 -35.36 -4.08 15.89
CA THR A 390 -35.74 -3.39 14.65
C THR A 390 -36.71 -2.23 14.86
N GLY A 391 -36.54 -1.18 14.05
CA GLY A 391 -37.53 -0.11 13.86
C GLY A 391 -38.68 -0.51 12.95
N GLY A 392 -38.62 -1.70 12.35
CA GLY A 392 -39.53 -2.14 11.30
C GLY A 392 -39.28 -1.42 9.97
N TRP A 393 -40.03 -1.81 8.95
CA TRP A 393 -39.88 -1.32 7.57
C TRP A 393 -41.23 -0.97 6.96
N ASN A 394 -41.24 -0.50 5.71
CA ASN A 394 -42.48 -0.09 5.04
C ASN A 394 -43.47 -1.27 4.93
N GLY A 395 -44.58 -1.17 5.67
CA GLY A 395 -45.59 -2.23 5.78
C GLY A 395 -45.35 -3.22 6.93
N TYR A 396 -44.38 -2.95 7.81
CA TYR A 396 -44.06 -3.73 9.00
C TYR A 396 -43.90 -2.82 10.24
N ASP A 397 -45.04 -2.35 10.74
CA ASP A 397 -45.15 -1.19 11.62
C ASP A 397 -45.10 -1.57 13.12
N VAL A 398 -43.92 -1.96 13.59
CA VAL A 398 -43.67 -2.29 15.01
C VAL A 398 -43.90 -1.10 15.96
N ALA A 399 -44.19 -1.36 17.24
CA ALA A 399 -44.25 -0.33 18.29
C ALA A 399 -42.93 0.46 18.40
N SER A 400 -42.98 1.75 18.80
CA SER A 400 -41.77 2.55 19.04
C SER A 400 -41.09 2.20 20.37
N SER A 401 -39.77 2.29 20.44
CA SER A 401 -39.00 2.00 21.66
C SER A 401 -39.35 2.96 22.81
N LYS A 402 -39.71 4.20 22.46
CA LYS A 402 -40.33 5.17 23.36
C LYS A 402 -41.64 4.65 23.94
N PHE A 403 -42.58 4.21 23.11
CA PHE A 403 -43.88 3.71 23.54
C PHE A 403 -43.77 2.48 24.44
N LEU A 404 -42.89 1.52 24.10
CA LEU A 404 -42.64 0.35 24.94
C LEU A 404 -42.05 0.72 26.31
N SER A 405 -41.15 1.70 26.35
CA SER A 405 -40.59 2.21 27.61
C SER A 405 -41.63 2.98 28.45
N GLU A 406 -42.50 3.77 27.83
CA GLU A 406 -43.62 4.47 28.51
C GLU A 406 -44.68 3.51 29.07
N LEU A 407 -44.86 2.33 28.45
CA LEU A 407 -45.66 1.22 28.99
C LEU A 407 -44.95 0.45 30.14
N GLY A 408 -43.70 0.79 30.44
CA GLY A 408 -42.94 0.30 31.59
C GLY A 408 -42.00 -0.88 31.31
N HIS A 409 -41.76 -1.23 30.05
CA HIS A 409 -40.78 -2.27 29.70
C HIS A 409 -39.33 -1.74 29.83
N GLN A 410 -38.42 -2.61 30.28
CA GLN A 410 -36.98 -2.37 30.19
C GLN A 410 -36.48 -2.66 28.78
N ILE A 411 -35.67 -1.76 28.20
CA ILE A 411 -35.13 -1.92 26.84
C ILE A 411 -33.67 -2.38 26.88
N LEU A 412 -33.37 -3.46 26.16
CA LEU A 412 -32.01 -3.84 25.74
C LEU A 412 -31.86 -3.43 24.28
N ASN A 413 -30.92 -2.53 23.96
CA ASN A 413 -30.73 -2.04 22.60
C ASN A 413 -30.03 -3.12 21.75
N THR A 414 -30.71 -3.69 20.75
CA THR A 414 -30.23 -4.85 19.98
C THR A 414 -30.14 -4.50 18.49
N ASN A 415 -29.75 -3.26 18.21
CA ASN A 415 -29.94 -2.56 16.94
C ASN A 415 -29.42 -3.38 15.73
N ASP A 416 -30.32 -3.69 14.79
CA ASP A 416 -30.04 -4.42 13.55
C ASP A 416 -28.95 -3.76 12.67
N ALA A 417 -28.66 -2.48 12.86
CA ALA A 417 -27.48 -1.81 12.29
C ALA A 417 -26.13 -2.47 12.70
N TRP A 418 -26.07 -3.24 13.79
CA TRP A 418 -24.85 -3.90 14.26
C TRP A 418 -24.78 -5.39 13.87
N TYR A 419 -25.77 -5.91 13.14
CA TYR A 419 -25.86 -7.34 12.84
C TYR A 419 -24.82 -7.79 11.80
N TYR A 420 -24.30 -9.00 12.01
CA TYR A 420 -23.45 -9.71 11.05
C TYR A 420 -24.00 -11.13 10.84
N VAL A 421 -24.22 -11.53 9.59
CA VAL A 421 -24.57 -12.91 9.24
C VAL A 421 -23.33 -13.62 8.71
N LEU A 422 -23.00 -14.76 9.30
CA LEU A 422 -21.76 -15.50 9.03
C LEU A 422 -21.56 -15.79 7.53
N SER A 423 -20.30 -15.68 7.07
CA SER A 423 -19.88 -15.79 5.66
C SER A 423 -20.37 -14.66 4.73
N ARG A 424 -21.17 -13.69 5.20
CA ARG A 424 -21.41 -12.43 4.48
C ARG A 424 -20.27 -11.46 4.80
N ASP A 425 -19.07 -11.79 4.34
CA ASP A 425 -17.83 -11.21 4.88
C ASP A 425 -17.50 -9.80 4.37
N LYS A 426 -18.15 -9.32 3.31
CA LYS A 426 -17.84 -8.03 2.66
C LYS A 426 -19.03 -7.38 1.95
N ALA A 427 -18.91 -6.10 1.62
CA ALA A 427 -19.89 -5.34 0.86
C ALA A 427 -20.35 -6.10 -0.41
N GLY A 428 -21.67 -6.19 -0.59
CA GLY A 428 -22.30 -6.92 -1.71
C GLY A 428 -22.57 -8.41 -1.47
N SER A 429 -22.07 -9.02 -0.38
CA SER A 429 -22.33 -10.45 -0.05
C SER A 429 -23.71 -10.73 0.56
N GLY A 430 -24.61 -9.74 0.59
CA GLY A 430 -25.96 -9.82 1.16
C GLY A 430 -26.23 -8.73 2.20
N TRP A 431 -27.42 -8.74 2.79
CA TRP A 431 -27.77 -7.90 3.94
C TRP A 431 -27.10 -8.40 5.22
N TYR A 432 -26.80 -7.50 6.16
CA TYR A 432 -26.04 -7.81 7.38
C TYR A 432 -24.68 -8.44 7.08
N ASN A 433 -24.01 -7.95 6.03
CA ASN A 433 -22.61 -8.30 5.80
C ASN A 433 -21.68 -7.57 6.79
N LEU A 434 -20.47 -8.09 7.01
CA LEU A 434 -19.56 -7.56 8.02
C LEU A 434 -19.24 -6.07 7.82
N ASP A 435 -19.05 -5.62 6.58
CA ASP A 435 -18.81 -4.20 6.29
C ASP A 435 -20.04 -3.33 6.65
N GLN A 436 -21.26 -3.82 6.42
CA GLN A 436 -22.49 -3.15 6.87
C GLN A 436 -22.60 -3.10 8.40
N GLY A 437 -22.28 -4.19 9.10
CA GLY A 437 -22.29 -4.21 10.57
C GLY A 437 -21.26 -3.24 11.16
N LEU A 438 -20.04 -3.22 10.61
CA LEU A 438 -18.99 -2.27 10.99
C LEU A 438 -19.36 -0.81 10.66
N GLU A 439 -19.97 -0.57 9.49
CA GLU A 439 -20.47 0.76 9.11
C GLU A 439 -21.62 1.22 10.03
N GLY A 440 -22.55 0.34 10.37
CA GLY A 440 -23.66 0.63 11.28
C GLY A 440 -23.20 0.87 12.72
N ILE A 441 -22.20 0.13 13.20
CA ILE A 441 -21.49 0.43 14.45
C ILE A 441 -20.86 1.82 14.38
N SER A 442 -20.16 2.17 13.29
CA SER A 442 -19.53 3.49 13.15
C SER A 442 -20.52 4.65 13.26
N LYS A 443 -21.78 4.46 12.85
CA LYS A 443 -22.85 5.47 12.83
C LYS A 443 -23.71 5.48 14.09
N SER A 444 -24.08 4.31 14.62
CA SER A 444 -25.02 4.14 15.74
C SER A 444 -24.32 3.72 17.02
N ALA A 445 -24.27 4.60 18.02
CA ALA A 445 -23.74 4.31 19.35
C ALA A 445 -24.74 3.51 20.22
N ILE A 446 -24.25 2.89 21.29
CA ILE A 446 -24.98 1.95 22.15
C ILE A 446 -26.25 2.53 22.80
N ASP A 447 -26.30 3.84 23.03
CA ASP A 447 -27.44 4.57 23.58
C ASP A 447 -28.46 5.04 22.52
N ILE A 448 -28.15 4.87 21.23
CA ILE A 448 -29.06 5.16 20.12
C ILE A 448 -30.00 3.96 19.92
N VAL A 449 -31.03 3.91 20.76
CA VAL A 449 -32.18 3.01 20.55
C VAL A 449 -32.98 3.54 19.35
N GLN A 450 -33.23 2.68 18.36
CA GLN A 450 -33.95 3.07 17.15
C GLN A 450 -35.47 3.19 17.36
N LYS A 451 -36.16 3.83 16.40
CA LYS A 451 -37.60 4.18 16.45
C LYS A 451 -38.01 4.75 17.83
N ASN A 452 -37.30 5.80 18.25
CA ASN A 452 -37.44 6.43 19.56
C ASN A 452 -38.34 7.68 19.57
N ASP A 453 -38.98 7.98 18.44
CA ASP A 453 -39.82 9.17 18.20
C ASP A 453 -39.17 10.51 18.61
N GLY A 454 -37.83 10.58 18.58
CA GLY A 454 -37.05 11.76 18.98
C GLY A 454 -36.77 11.89 20.48
N ALA A 455 -37.10 10.87 21.30
CA ALA A 455 -36.83 10.86 22.74
C ALA A 455 -35.57 10.07 23.12
N LYS A 456 -34.92 10.41 24.23
CA LYS A 456 -33.88 9.56 24.85
C LYS A 456 -34.57 8.43 25.62
N VAL A 457 -34.48 7.21 25.09
CA VAL A 457 -35.12 6.01 25.67
C VAL A 457 -34.22 5.39 26.74
N PRO A 458 -34.70 5.17 27.98
CA PRO A 458 -33.95 4.44 29.00
C PRO A 458 -33.64 3.00 28.59
N PHE A 459 -32.36 2.62 28.63
CA PHE A 459 -31.87 1.29 28.26
C PHE A 459 -31.01 0.67 29.38
N ILE A 460 -31.04 -0.67 29.47
CA ILE A 460 -30.27 -1.46 30.45
C ILE A 460 -28.91 -1.90 29.92
N GLY A 461 -28.70 -1.81 28.60
CA GLY A 461 -27.52 -2.30 27.92
C GLY A 461 -27.68 -2.34 26.40
N GLY A 462 -26.62 -2.74 25.72
CA GLY A 462 -26.60 -2.97 24.28
C GLY A 462 -26.14 -4.38 23.91
N MET A 463 -26.65 -4.90 22.80
CA MET A 463 -26.37 -6.22 22.28
C MET A 463 -26.03 -6.18 20.78
N VAL A 464 -24.79 -6.54 20.44
CA VAL A 464 -24.36 -6.81 19.06
C VAL A 464 -24.57 -8.29 18.77
N ALA A 465 -24.95 -8.66 17.53
CA ALA A 465 -25.40 -10.02 17.23
C ALA A 465 -24.80 -10.59 15.93
N ALA A 466 -24.34 -11.84 16.04
CA ALA A 466 -23.89 -12.67 14.94
C ALA A 466 -24.88 -13.82 14.68
N TRP A 467 -25.37 -13.89 13.45
CA TRP A 467 -26.49 -14.73 13.02
C TRP A 467 -26.08 -15.77 11.99
N ALA A 468 -26.83 -16.88 11.92
CA ALA A 468 -26.51 -18.02 11.08
C ALA A 468 -27.65 -18.40 10.13
N ASP A 469 -28.27 -17.42 9.44
CA ASP A 469 -29.32 -17.58 8.42
C ASP A 469 -29.01 -18.68 7.40
N THR A 470 -27.71 -18.83 7.09
CA THR A 470 -27.14 -19.87 6.23
C THR A 470 -26.21 -20.70 7.10
N PRO A 471 -26.70 -21.68 7.85
CA PRO A 471 -25.91 -22.34 8.91
C PRO A 471 -24.80 -23.25 8.36
N SER A 472 -24.80 -23.54 7.05
CA SER A 472 -23.69 -24.13 6.32
C SER A 472 -22.51 -23.19 6.09
N ALA A 473 -22.62 -21.91 6.44
CA ALA A 473 -21.51 -20.96 6.44
C ALA A 473 -20.34 -21.42 7.33
N THR A 474 -19.12 -21.18 6.86
CA THR A 474 -17.91 -21.35 7.66
C THR A 474 -17.86 -20.24 8.73
N TYR A 475 -17.77 -20.63 10.00
CA TYR A 475 -17.48 -19.69 11.08
C TYR A 475 -16.01 -19.26 11.02
N LYS A 476 -15.76 -17.95 11.00
CA LYS A 476 -14.44 -17.31 11.04
C LYS A 476 -14.41 -16.43 12.29
N LYS A 477 -13.63 -16.82 13.31
CA LYS A 477 -13.64 -16.14 14.62
C LYS A 477 -13.03 -14.75 14.54
N GLU A 478 -12.04 -14.57 13.67
CA GLU A 478 -11.34 -13.33 13.39
C GLU A 478 -12.32 -12.23 12.93
N LEU A 479 -13.33 -12.60 12.16
CA LEU A 479 -14.37 -11.68 11.68
C LEU A 479 -15.40 -11.35 12.76
N LEU A 480 -15.76 -12.32 13.60
CA LEU A 480 -16.61 -12.09 14.78
C LEU A 480 -15.91 -11.15 15.78
N PHE A 481 -14.63 -11.40 16.07
CA PHE A 481 -13.85 -10.63 17.02
C PHE A 481 -13.62 -9.21 16.49
N LYS A 482 -13.37 -9.03 15.18
CA LYS A 482 -13.35 -7.70 14.52
C LYS A 482 -14.63 -6.90 14.76
N LEU A 483 -15.81 -7.54 14.70
CA LEU A 483 -17.10 -6.90 15.02
C LEU A 483 -17.19 -6.55 16.52
N MET A 484 -16.76 -7.46 17.40
CA MET A 484 -16.77 -7.26 18.86
C MET A 484 -15.87 -6.10 19.31
N HIS A 485 -14.63 -6.03 18.81
CA HIS A 485 -13.71 -4.92 19.06
C HIS A 485 -14.29 -3.60 18.53
N ALA A 486 -14.80 -3.57 17.29
CA ALA A 486 -15.38 -2.36 16.72
C ALA A 486 -16.55 -1.82 17.54
N PHE A 487 -17.41 -2.69 18.08
CA PHE A 487 -18.51 -2.28 18.97
C PHE A 487 -18.00 -1.79 20.33
N ALA A 488 -16.98 -2.43 20.92
CA ALA A 488 -16.38 -1.99 22.18
C ALA A 488 -15.66 -0.63 22.06
N ASP A 489 -14.87 -0.46 21.01
CA ASP A 489 -14.05 0.74 20.79
C ASP A 489 -14.88 1.94 20.31
N LYS A 490 -15.99 1.71 19.60
CA LYS A 490 -16.99 2.74 19.27
C LYS A 490 -17.68 3.30 20.52
N ASN A 491 -17.88 2.48 21.54
CA ASN A 491 -18.68 2.77 22.72
C ASN A 491 -17.81 2.81 23.99
N ALA A 492 -16.58 3.31 23.84
CA ALA A 492 -15.48 3.14 24.80
C ALA A 492 -15.81 3.50 26.27
N ASP A 493 -16.64 4.52 26.53
CA ASP A 493 -17.09 4.90 27.87
C ASP A 493 -17.87 3.80 28.62
N TYR A 494 -18.49 2.87 27.89
CA TYR A 494 -19.33 1.80 28.45
C TYR A 494 -18.55 0.51 28.73
N PHE A 495 -17.34 0.39 28.19
CA PHE A 495 -16.50 -0.80 28.24
C PHE A 495 -15.23 -0.54 29.06
N VAL A 496 -14.86 -1.48 29.92
CA VAL A 496 -13.57 -1.44 30.61
C VAL A 496 -12.41 -1.57 29.63
N ALA A 497 -11.27 -0.98 29.99
CA ALA A 497 -10.03 -1.06 29.23
C ALA A 497 -9.55 -2.51 29.08
N ASP A 498 -8.95 -2.82 27.93
CA ASP A 498 -8.29 -4.10 27.68
C ASP A 498 -6.90 -4.10 28.34
N PRO A 499 -6.63 -5.00 29.31
CA PRO A 499 -5.34 -5.03 30.01
C PRO A 499 -4.15 -5.25 29.08
N GLU A 500 -4.30 -6.07 28.02
CA GLU A 500 -3.20 -6.34 27.09
C GLU A 500 -2.80 -5.09 26.29
N VAL A 501 -3.77 -4.22 25.98
CA VAL A 501 -3.51 -2.96 25.27
C VAL A 501 -2.76 -1.96 26.17
N VAL A 502 -3.08 -1.93 27.47
CA VAL A 502 -2.36 -1.12 28.47
C VAL A 502 -0.96 -1.66 28.70
N GLU A 503 -0.81 -2.97 28.96
CA GLU A 503 0.49 -3.62 29.17
C GLU A 503 1.40 -3.46 27.94
N LYS A 504 0.86 -3.60 26.72
CA LYS A 504 1.60 -3.35 25.48
C LYS A 504 2.08 -1.89 25.38
N ALA A 505 1.22 -0.91 25.66
CA ALA A 505 1.62 0.50 25.59
C ALA A 505 2.69 0.86 26.64
N LEU A 506 2.66 0.24 27.82
CA LEU A 506 3.70 0.38 28.85
C LEU A 506 5.02 -0.32 28.45
N ALA A 507 4.95 -1.44 27.71
CA ALA A 507 6.12 -2.16 27.20
C ALA A 507 6.75 -1.52 25.95
N GLU A 508 6.00 -0.73 25.18
CA GLU A 508 6.50 0.09 24.05
C GLU A 508 7.24 1.37 24.50
N ALA A 509 7.11 1.76 25.77
CA ALA A 509 7.73 2.96 26.32
C ALA A 509 9.23 2.75 26.67
N PRO A 510 10.10 3.76 26.49
CA PRO A 510 11.53 3.63 26.74
C PRO A 510 11.83 3.24 28.20
N THR A 511 12.79 2.33 28.35
CA THR A 511 13.27 1.79 29.63
C THR A 511 14.67 2.28 29.99
N ASP A 512 15.48 2.60 28.98
CA ASP A 512 16.71 3.37 29.13
C ASP A 512 16.35 4.85 29.09
N LEU A 513 16.63 5.55 30.19
CA LEU A 513 16.25 6.96 30.39
C LEU A 513 17.45 7.87 30.69
N ASP A 514 18.65 7.32 30.86
CA ASP A 514 19.85 8.05 31.31
C ASP A 514 20.37 9.02 30.23
N HIS A 515 19.88 8.89 29.00
CA HIS A 515 20.25 9.71 27.85
C HIS A 515 19.42 11.00 27.68
N TYR A 516 18.34 11.19 28.43
CA TYR A 516 17.41 12.32 28.30
C TYR A 516 17.62 13.43 29.34
N THR A 517 17.14 14.63 29.05
CA THR A 517 17.18 15.76 30.00
C THR A 517 16.18 15.56 31.14
N PRO A 518 16.53 15.92 32.40
CA PRO A 518 15.63 15.77 33.55
C PRO A 518 14.26 16.41 33.35
N ASP A 519 14.21 17.60 32.74
CA ASP A 519 12.98 18.36 32.51
C ASP A 519 12.01 17.59 31.58
N SER A 520 12.52 16.92 30.54
CA SER A 520 11.68 16.12 29.63
C SER A 520 11.21 14.80 30.27
N LEU A 521 12.00 14.23 31.18
CA LEU A 521 11.65 13.03 31.92
C LEU A 521 10.50 13.23 32.92
N VAL A 522 10.24 14.46 33.40
CA VAL A 522 9.14 14.74 34.35
C VAL A 522 7.79 14.42 33.72
N ALA A 523 7.50 14.94 32.52
CA ALA A 523 6.25 14.71 31.81
C ALA A 523 6.06 13.23 31.43
N PHE A 524 7.11 12.59 30.92
CA PHE A 524 7.09 11.16 30.57
C PHE A 524 6.84 10.27 31.80
N THR A 525 7.52 10.53 32.91
CA THR A 525 7.34 9.78 34.16
C THR A 525 5.93 9.98 34.72
N ALA A 526 5.39 11.20 34.67
CA ALA A 526 4.01 11.48 35.10
C ALA A 526 2.98 10.73 34.23
N ALA A 527 3.11 10.76 32.90
CA ALA A 527 2.22 10.05 31.98
C ALA A 527 2.30 8.52 32.13
N LYS A 528 3.52 7.98 32.31
CA LYS A 528 3.74 6.55 32.57
C LYS A 528 3.10 6.11 33.89
N ASN A 529 3.36 6.84 34.99
CA ASN A 529 2.76 6.55 36.29
C ASN A 529 1.22 6.64 36.27
N ALA A 530 0.65 7.52 35.45
CA ALA A 530 -0.80 7.63 35.28
C ALA A 530 -1.39 6.41 34.54
N LEU A 531 -0.69 5.88 33.53
CA LEU A 531 -1.08 4.66 32.82
C LEU A 531 -0.82 3.38 33.64
N GLU A 532 0.24 3.32 34.44
CA GLU A 532 0.46 2.24 35.42
C GLU A 532 -0.57 2.27 36.57
N GLY A 533 -1.19 3.43 36.81
CA GLY A 533 -2.21 3.65 37.85
C GLY A 533 -3.64 3.28 37.47
N VAL A 534 -3.90 2.74 36.27
CA VAL A 534 -5.27 2.39 35.85
C VAL A 534 -5.88 1.25 36.67
N GLY A 535 -7.19 1.30 36.89
CA GLY A 535 -7.93 0.34 37.70
C GLY A 535 -8.79 -0.60 36.86
N ALA A 536 -9.34 -1.63 37.51
CA ALA A 536 -10.30 -2.57 36.89
C ALA A 536 -11.63 -1.93 36.45
N GLU A 537 -11.81 -0.63 36.70
CA GLU A 537 -12.99 0.18 36.36
C GLU A 537 -12.62 1.35 35.41
N THR A 538 -11.37 1.41 34.92
CA THR A 538 -10.97 2.39 33.91
C THR A 538 -11.58 1.98 32.56
N THR A 539 -12.19 2.94 31.87
CA THR A 539 -12.83 2.75 30.56
C THR A 539 -11.80 2.62 29.43
N ARG A 540 -12.24 2.08 28.28
CA ARG A 540 -11.47 2.15 27.03
C ARG A 540 -11.15 3.59 26.62
N ALA A 541 -12.01 4.56 26.97
CA ALA A 541 -11.82 5.97 26.62
C ALA A 541 -10.64 6.59 27.40
N GLU A 542 -10.67 6.51 28.74
CA GLU A 542 -9.58 7.00 29.59
C GLU A 542 -8.25 6.31 29.28
N ALA A 543 -8.25 4.98 29.11
CA ALA A 543 -7.03 4.25 28.77
C ALA A 543 -6.44 4.71 27.43
N LYS A 544 -7.28 5.02 26.44
CA LYS A 544 -6.84 5.56 25.14
C LYS A 544 -6.25 6.97 25.27
N GLU A 545 -6.83 7.83 26.12
CA GLU A 545 -6.27 9.16 26.40
C GLU A 545 -4.95 9.08 27.18
N LEU A 546 -4.82 8.17 28.15
CA LEU A 546 -3.58 7.94 28.88
C LEU A 546 -2.46 7.36 27.99
N ILE A 547 -2.79 6.42 27.10
CA ILE A 547 -1.86 5.88 26.10
C ILE A 547 -1.42 6.97 25.11
N ALA A 548 -2.35 7.81 24.62
CA ALA A 548 -2.00 8.96 23.78
C ALA A 548 -1.11 9.97 24.53
N SER A 549 -1.39 10.23 25.81
CA SER A 549 -0.57 11.11 26.65
C SER A 549 0.84 10.57 26.87
N LEU A 550 0.98 9.26 27.10
CA LEU A 550 2.29 8.60 27.20
C LEU A 550 3.09 8.72 25.90
N LYS A 551 2.44 8.51 24.75
CA LYS A 551 3.11 8.63 23.44
C LYS A 551 3.52 10.07 23.13
N ALA A 552 2.67 11.06 23.39
CA ALA A 552 3.02 12.47 23.25
C ALA A 552 4.17 12.89 24.18
N ALA A 553 4.21 12.38 25.41
CA ALA A 553 5.31 12.63 26.34
C ALA A 553 6.62 11.93 25.91
N GLN A 554 6.54 10.72 25.37
CA GLN A 554 7.67 9.98 24.76
C GLN A 554 8.23 10.71 23.52
N GLU A 555 7.37 11.26 22.66
CA GLU A 555 7.75 12.09 21.51
C GLU A 555 8.35 13.45 21.93
N SER A 556 8.06 13.91 23.16
CA SER A 556 8.60 15.14 23.75
C SER A 556 9.91 14.94 24.54
N LEU A 557 10.45 13.72 24.59
CA LEU A 557 11.72 13.43 25.27
C LEU A 557 12.90 14.09 24.54
N VAL A 558 13.73 14.84 25.28
CA VAL A 558 14.87 15.59 24.73
C VAL A 558 16.16 14.93 25.16
N TYR A 559 17.01 14.53 24.20
CA TYR A 559 18.33 13.96 24.50
C TYR A 559 19.28 15.01 25.10
N THR A 560 20.19 14.54 25.95
CA THR A 560 21.39 15.31 26.37
C THR A 560 22.25 15.67 25.16
N GLU A 561 22.95 16.81 25.18
CA GLU A 561 23.72 17.31 24.01
C GLU A 561 24.81 16.31 23.55
N SER A 562 25.47 15.63 24.50
CA SER A 562 26.46 14.58 24.24
C SER A 562 25.85 13.38 23.50
N TYR A 563 24.72 12.87 23.97
CA TYR A 563 24.05 11.73 23.33
C TYR A 563 23.33 12.11 22.03
N ALA A 564 22.77 13.32 21.94
CA ALA A 564 22.22 13.86 20.70
C ALA A 564 23.29 13.91 19.59
N LYS A 565 24.53 14.27 19.95
CA LYS A 565 25.68 14.21 19.05
C LYS A 565 26.06 12.76 18.70
N GLU A 566 26.16 11.86 19.68
CA GLU A 566 26.45 10.44 19.42
C GLU A 566 25.41 9.81 18.48
N LEU A 567 24.13 10.12 18.68
CA LEU A 567 23.03 9.67 17.85
C LEU A 567 23.10 10.25 16.43
N ALA A 568 23.51 11.52 16.26
CA ALA A 568 23.70 12.15 14.95
C ALA A 568 24.93 11.59 14.21
N ASP A 569 26.06 11.38 14.90
CA ASP A 569 27.26 10.73 14.35
C ASP A 569 26.95 9.27 13.94
N LYS A 570 26.09 8.58 14.71
CA LYS A 570 25.56 7.24 14.39
C LYS A 570 24.61 7.27 13.19
N GLU A 571 23.66 8.19 13.13
CA GLU A 571 22.72 8.32 12.00
C GLU A 571 23.48 8.62 10.70
N ALA A 572 24.49 9.50 10.74
CA ALA A 572 25.36 9.77 9.60
C ALA A 572 26.14 8.52 9.15
N ALA A 573 26.64 7.72 10.10
CA ALA A 573 27.28 6.44 9.80
C ALA A 573 26.32 5.41 9.20
N GLU A 574 25.07 5.35 9.68
CA GLU A 574 24.03 4.46 9.16
C GLU A 574 23.58 4.85 7.74
N LYS A 575 23.38 6.15 7.47
CA LYS A 575 23.10 6.67 6.10
C LYS A 575 24.22 6.32 5.11
N LEU A 576 25.48 6.45 5.53
CA LEU A 576 26.64 6.07 4.73
C LEU A 576 26.81 4.55 4.56
N ALA A 577 26.30 3.74 5.50
CA ALA A 577 26.35 2.28 5.45
C ALA A 577 25.26 1.65 4.57
N LYS A 578 24.10 2.29 4.39
CA LYS A 578 23.05 1.86 3.44
C LYS A 578 23.59 1.75 2.01
N SER A 579 23.12 0.79 1.21
CA SER A 579 23.54 0.68 -0.19
C SER A 579 23.02 1.84 -1.06
N LYS A 580 23.86 2.29 -2.00
CA LYS A 580 23.51 3.21 -3.08
C LYS A 580 23.83 2.48 -4.38
N VAL A 581 22.80 2.11 -5.14
CA VAL A 581 22.95 1.18 -6.27
C VAL A 581 22.53 1.86 -7.57
N ILE A 582 23.30 1.65 -8.63
CA ILE A 582 22.91 1.94 -10.01
C ILE A 582 22.62 0.61 -10.70
N SER A 583 21.44 0.47 -11.31
CA SER A 583 21.01 -0.72 -12.05
C SER A 583 21.09 -0.49 -13.55
N ILE A 584 21.75 -1.40 -14.28
CA ILE A 584 21.87 -1.37 -15.74
C ILE A 584 21.27 -2.64 -16.33
N ASP A 585 20.28 -2.48 -17.21
CA ASP A 585 19.69 -3.56 -18.02
C ASP A 585 20.58 -3.97 -19.19
N ALA A 586 21.65 -4.71 -18.86
CA ALA A 586 22.54 -5.34 -19.84
C ALA A 586 22.05 -6.74 -20.26
N GLY A 587 20.79 -7.11 -19.97
CA GLY A 587 20.14 -8.32 -20.47
C GLY A 587 19.41 -8.06 -21.79
N ARG A 588 18.56 -7.02 -21.83
CA ARG A 588 17.86 -6.65 -23.07
C ARG A 588 18.82 -6.12 -24.13
N LYS A 589 19.70 -5.19 -23.73
CA LYS A 589 20.67 -4.50 -24.59
C LYS A 589 22.10 -4.93 -24.28
N TYR A 590 22.98 -5.00 -25.28
CA TYR A 590 24.40 -5.23 -25.04
C TYR A 590 25.13 -3.95 -24.60
N PHE A 591 25.96 -4.08 -23.55
CA PHE A 591 26.92 -3.06 -23.12
C PHE A 591 28.33 -3.66 -23.17
N SER A 592 29.30 -2.89 -23.69
CA SER A 592 30.70 -3.32 -23.70
C SER A 592 31.35 -3.16 -22.33
N LEU A 593 32.39 -3.95 -22.08
CA LEU A 593 33.20 -3.86 -20.86
C LEU A 593 33.65 -2.41 -20.56
N ASP A 594 34.04 -1.64 -21.57
CA ASP A 594 34.51 -0.26 -21.39
C ASP A 594 33.37 0.73 -21.07
N GLN A 595 32.14 0.48 -21.52
CA GLN A 595 30.96 1.25 -21.07
C GLN A 595 30.67 0.95 -19.60
N LEU A 596 30.68 -0.33 -19.21
CA LEU A 596 30.44 -0.75 -17.82
C LEU A 596 31.54 -0.25 -16.87
N LYS A 597 32.81 -0.23 -17.29
CA LYS A 597 33.91 0.40 -16.54
C LYS A 597 33.69 1.90 -16.33
N ARG A 598 33.22 2.65 -17.33
CA ARG A 598 32.93 4.09 -17.16
C ARG A 598 31.72 4.35 -16.25
N ILE A 599 30.70 3.49 -16.28
CA ILE A 599 29.60 3.51 -15.30
C ILE A 599 30.13 3.23 -13.89
N VAL A 600 31.04 2.27 -13.70
CA VAL A 600 31.73 2.00 -12.43
C VAL A 600 32.56 3.20 -11.95
N ASP A 601 33.30 3.85 -12.85
CA ASP A 601 34.05 5.07 -12.53
C ASP A 601 33.14 6.20 -12.06
N LYS A 602 32.03 6.45 -12.77
CA LYS A 602 31.06 7.47 -12.38
C LYS A 602 30.34 7.12 -11.08
N ALA A 603 30.00 5.84 -10.87
CA ALA A 603 29.44 5.36 -9.61
C ALA A 603 30.40 5.64 -8.43
N SER A 604 31.69 5.38 -8.60
CA SER A 604 32.72 5.67 -7.60
C SER A 604 32.91 7.18 -7.34
N GLU A 605 32.99 7.99 -8.40
CA GLU A 605 33.08 9.46 -8.34
C GLU A 605 31.89 10.10 -7.59
N LEU A 606 30.70 9.55 -7.78
CA LEU A 606 29.46 10.04 -7.16
C LEU A 606 29.21 9.49 -5.76
N GLY A 607 29.92 8.44 -5.34
CA GLY A 607 29.82 7.85 -4.00
C GLY A 607 28.74 6.77 -3.85
N TYR A 608 28.37 6.11 -4.95
CA TYR A 608 27.60 4.86 -4.94
C TYR A 608 28.37 3.75 -4.21
N SER A 609 27.70 2.65 -3.86
CA SER A 609 28.32 1.46 -3.26
C SER A 609 28.34 0.24 -4.18
N ASP A 610 27.37 0.09 -5.07
CA ASP A 610 27.21 -1.13 -5.88
C ASP A 610 26.69 -0.82 -7.29
N LEU A 611 27.10 -1.62 -8.28
CA LEU A 611 26.50 -1.75 -9.60
C LEU A 611 25.61 -2.99 -9.61
N HIS A 612 24.30 -2.81 -9.81
CA HIS A 612 23.40 -3.90 -10.18
C HIS A 612 23.44 -4.07 -11.70
N LEU A 613 23.68 -5.30 -12.15
CA LEU A 613 23.89 -5.60 -13.56
C LEU A 613 23.01 -6.78 -13.95
N LEU A 614 21.91 -6.50 -14.64
CA LEU A 614 21.11 -7.56 -15.24
C LEU A 614 21.87 -8.12 -16.43
N VAL A 615 22.11 -9.43 -16.43
CA VAL A 615 22.78 -10.14 -17.54
C VAL A 615 21.92 -11.25 -18.11
N GLY A 616 20.91 -11.71 -17.38
CA GLY A 616 19.74 -12.39 -17.93
C GLY A 616 18.50 -11.56 -17.64
N ASN A 617 17.90 -10.97 -18.68
CA ASN A 617 16.67 -10.18 -18.61
C ASN A 617 16.13 -10.03 -20.05
N ASP A 618 15.13 -10.83 -20.39
CA ASP A 618 14.72 -11.27 -21.72
C ASP A 618 15.87 -11.93 -22.52
N GLY A 619 16.89 -11.13 -22.89
CA GLY A 619 18.16 -11.60 -23.46
C GLY A 619 19.11 -12.15 -22.39
N MET A 620 19.99 -13.10 -22.78
CA MET A 620 21.00 -13.69 -21.89
C MET A 620 22.42 -13.34 -22.37
N ARG A 621 22.98 -12.26 -21.83
CA ARG A 621 24.19 -11.58 -22.31
C ARG A 621 25.42 -11.80 -21.43
N PHE A 622 25.49 -12.93 -20.72
CA PHE A 622 26.72 -13.35 -20.03
C PHE A 622 26.95 -14.86 -20.19
N VAL A 623 28.16 -15.24 -20.65
CA VAL A 623 28.51 -16.62 -20.99
C VAL A 623 29.81 -17.03 -20.31
N LEU A 624 29.78 -18.13 -19.55
CA LEU A 624 30.92 -18.70 -18.83
C LEU A 624 31.87 -19.50 -19.75
N ASP A 625 33.09 -19.75 -19.29
CA ASP A 625 34.06 -20.58 -20.02
C ASP A 625 33.63 -22.05 -20.07
N ASP A 626 32.96 -22.55 -19.03
CA ASP A 626 32.22 -23.82 -19.03
C ASP A 626 30.72 -23.55 -18.83
N MET A 627 29.92 -23.90 -19.84
CA MET A 627 28.46 -23.86 -19.78
C MET A 627 27.83 -25.26 -19.67
N THR A 628 28.59 -26.30 -19.29
CA THR A 628 28.06 -27.66 -19.18
C THR A 628 26.99 -27.74 -18.08
N VAL A 629 25.74 -28.04 -18.46
CA VAL A 629 24.61 -28.16 -17.53
C VAL A 629 24.29 -29.64 -17.30
N GLU A 630 24.12 -30.04 -16.04
CA GLU A 630 23.60 -31.36 -15.67
C GLU A 630 22.18 -31.21 -15.10
N ALA A 631 21.19 -31.71 -15.82
CA ALA A 631 19.77 -31.65 -15.45
C ALA A 631 19.02 -32.83 -16.08
N ASN A 632 17.89 -33.24 -15.50
CA ASN A 632 16.99 -34.24 -16.11
C ASN A 632 17.64 -35.61 -16.42
N GLY A 633 18.71 -35.97 -15.71
CA GLY A 633 19.51 -37.18 -15.98
C GLY A 633 20.36 -37.10 -17.26
N LYS A 634 20.50 -35.91 -17.85
CA LYS A 634 21.26 -35.59 -19.06
C LYS A 634 22.41 -34.63 -18.73
N THR A 635 23.47 -34.66 -19.53
CA THR A 635 24.51 -33.63 -19.56
C THR A 635 24.41 -32.88 -20.88
N TYR A 636 24.13 -31.59 -20.82
CA TYR A 636 24.10 -30.69 -21.98
C TYR A 636 25.51 -30.08 -22.11
N ALA A 637 26.19 -30.30 -23.24
CA ALA A 637 27.60 -29.93 -23.38
C ALA A 637 27.77 -28.41 -23.45
N SER A 638 28.86 -27.89 -22.88
CA SER A 638 29.17 -26.45 -22.84
C SER A 638 28.93 -25.74 -24.17
N ASP A 639 29.46 -26.25 -25.28
CA ASP A 639 29.42 -25.53 -26.55
C ASP A 639 28.02 -25.53 -27.18
N ASP A 640 27.22 -26.58 -26.95
CA ASP A 640 25.81 -26.63 -27.34
C ASP A 640 25.00 -25.60 -26.54
N VAL A 641 25.21 -25.51 -25.22
CA VAL A 641 24.54 -24.54 -24.34
C VAL A 641 24.93 -23.10 -24.68
N LYS A 642 26.22 -22.85 -24.99
CA LYS A 642 26.70 -21.55 -25.47
C LYS A 642 26.02 -21.15 -26.78
N GLN A 643 25.98 -22.04 -27.76
CA GLN A 643 25.34 -21.77 -29.04
C GLN A 643 23.84 -21.52 -28.85
N ALA A 644 23.16 -22.35 -28.05
CA ALA A 644 21.73 -22.22 -27.77
C ALA A 644 21.37 -20.86 -27.13
N LEU A 645 22.13 -20.41 -26.12
CA LEU A 645 21.92 -19.11 -25.46
C LEU A 645 22.23 -17.91 -26.38
N LEU A 646 23.26 -18.02 -27.23
CA LEU A 646 23.57 -16.99 -28.22
C LEU A 646 22.52 -16.93 -29.33
N GLU A 647 21.98 -18.06 -29.78
CA GLU A 647 20.84 -18.09 -30.71
C GLU A 647 19.56 -17.53 -30.09
N GLY A 648 19.27 -17.85 -28.81
CA GLY A 648 18.12 -17.30 -28.09
C GLY A 648 18.21 -15.79 -27.86
N THR A 649 19.39 -15.30 -27.46
CA THR A 649 19.63 -13.86 -27.26
C THR A 649 19.48 -13.07 -28.57
N LYS A 650 19.86 -13.66 -29.71
CA LYS A 650 19.62 -13.09 -31.05
C LYS A 650 18.15 -13.16 -31.46
N ALA A 651 17.43 -14.22 -31.09
CA ALA A 651 16.01 -14.36 -31.38
C ALA A 651 15.15 -13.33 -30.64
N TYR A 652 15.60 -12.91 -29.44
CA TYR A 652 15.09 -11.72 -28.76
C TYR A 652 15.56 -10.43 -29.46
N TYR A 653 16.87 -10.15 -29.43
CA TYR A 653 17.45 -8.97 -30.08
C TYR A 653 18.93 -9.18 -30.47
N ASP A 654 19.16 -9.38 -31.77
CA ASP A 654 20.50 -9.43 -32.39
C ASP A 654 21.14 -8.03 -32.42
N ASP A 655 21.64 -7.60 -31.25
CA ASP A 655 22.22 -6.28 -31.02
C ASP A 655 23.51 -6.07 -31.86
N PRO A 656 23.59 -5.03 -32.72
CA PRO A 656 24.75 -4.81 -33.59
C PRO A 656 26.02 -4.40 -32.83
N ASN A 657 25.93 -4.04 -31.54
CA ASN A 657 27.06 -3.61 -30.73
C ASN A 657 27.83 -4.78 -30.07
N GLY A 658 27.18 -5.94 -29.96
CA GLY A 658 27.72 -7.14 -29.30
C GLY A 658 26.59 -8.07 -28.86
N GLN A 659 26.91 -9.16 -28.17
CA GLN A 659 25.93 -10.24 -27.95
C GLN A 659 25.87 -10.64 -26.48
N ALA A 660 27.00 -11.08 -25.93
CA ALA A 660 27.17 -11.41 -24.54
C ALA A 660 28.60 -11.07 -24.09
N LEU A 661 28.76 -10.72 -22.82
CA LEU A 661 30.04 -10.64 -22.14
C LEU A 661 30.61 -12.05 -21.92
N THR A 662 31.92 -12.18 -22.06
CA THR A 662 32.67 -13.38 -21.70
C THR A 662 32.97 -13.44 -20.19
N GLN A 663 33.32 -14.63 -19.70
CA GLN A 663 33.79 -14.81 -18.32
C GLN A 663 35.00 -13.93 -17.98
N ALA A 664 35.93 -13.77 -18.92
CA ALA A 664 37.13 -12.93 -18.73
C ALA A 664 36.78 -11.44 -18.59
N GLU A 665 35.85 -10.92 -19.38
CA GLU A 665 35.38 -9.53 -19.27
C GLU A 665 34.64 -9.29 -17.96
N MET A 666 33.85 -10.26 -17.48
CA MET A 666 33.17 -10.16 -16.18
C MET A 666 34.15 -10.25 -15.00
N ASP A 667 35.17 -11.13 -15.08
CA ASP A 667 36.24 -11.20 -14.09
C ASP A 667 37.04 -9.88 -14.04
N GLU A 668 37.30 -9.25 -15.19
CA GLU A 668 37.94 -7.93 -15.25
C GLU A 668 37.04 -6.81 -14.70
N LEU A 669 35.73 -6.83 -15.01
CA LEU A 669 34.76 -5.86 -14.47
C LEU A 669 34.64 -5.97 -12.95
N LEU A 670 34.56 -7.19 -12.41
CA LEU A 670 34.53 -7.46 -10.96
C LEU A 670 35.80 -6.95 -10.28
N ALA A 671 36.97 -7.19 -10.87
CA ALA A 671 38.24 -6.66 -10.34
C ALA A 671 38.31 -5.13 -10.41
N TYR A 672 37.84 -4.52 -11.51
CA TYR A 672 37.82 -3.07 -11.67
C TYR A 672 36.89 -2.40 -10.68
N ALA A 673 35.64 -2.87 -10.55
CA ALA A 673 34.67 -2.40 -9.58
C ALA A 673 35.21 -2.50 -8.14
N THR A 674 35.79 -3.65 -7.78
CA THR A 674 36.43 -3.84 -6.47
C THR A 674 37.55 -2.81 -6.23
N SER A 675 38.39 -2.52 -7.23
CA SER A 675 39.46 -1.51 -7.13
C SER A 675 38.95 -0.08 -6.94
N LYS A 676 37.70 0.20 -7.34
CA LYS A 676 37.00 1.49 -7.19
C LYS A 676 36.09 1.53 -5.96
N GLY A 677 36.08 0.45 -5.15
CA GLY A 677 35.24 0.32 -3.96
C GLY A 677 33.75 0.07 -4.25
N ILE A 678 33.43 -0.36 -5.48
CA ILE A 678 32.08 -0.65 -5.96
C ILE A 678 31.86 -2.18 -5.94
N GLY A 679 30.78 -2.64 -5.31
CA GLY A 679 30.32 -4.03 -5.41
C GLY A 679 29.58 -4.30 -6.73
N LEU A 680 29.45 -5.57 -7.11
CA LEU A 680 28.64 -5.97 -8.27
C LEU A 680 27.55 -6.94 -7.83
N ILE A 681 26.29 -6.62 -8.14
CA ILE A 681 25.10 -7.42 -7.88
C ILE A 681 24.57 -7.93 -9.23
N PRO A 682 24.89 -9.17 -9.63
CA PRO A 682 24.38 -9.74 -10.89
C PRO A 682 22.88 -10.06 -10.77
N ALA A 683 22.16 -9.94 -11.88
CA ALA A 683 20.82 -10.50 -12.02
C ALA A 683 20.71 -11.47 -13.20
N VAL A 684 20.06 -12.62 -12.95
CA VAL A 684 19.62 -13.57 -13.99
C VAL A 684 18.15 -13.88 -13.71
N ASN A 685 17.27 -13.30 -14.51
CA ASN A 685 15.83 -13.34 -14.29
C ASN A 685 15.22 -14.70 -14.65
N SER A 686 14.24 -15.11 -13.84
CA SER A 686 13.34 -16.26 -14.07
C SER A 686 12.21 -16.22 -13.03
N PRO A 687 11.06 -16.87 -13.22
CA PRO A 687 10.66 -17.62 -14.41
C PRO A 687 10.01 -16.75 -15.50
N GLY A 688 9.86 -15.44 -15.28
CA GLY A 688 9.61 -14.44 -16.33
C GLY A 688 10.92 -13.88 -16.92
N HIS A 689 10.80 -12.97 -17.90
CA HIS A 689 11.92 -12.25 -18.53
C HIS A 689 13.12 -13.14 -18.93
N MET A 690 12.84 -14.25 -19.63
CA MET A 690 13.83 -15.27 -19.96
C MET A 690 13.72 -15.82 -21.40
N ASP A 691 13.24 -15.02 -22.36
CA ASP A 691 13.09 -15.37 -23.79
C ASP A 691 14.28 -16.14 -24.38
N ALA A 692 15.50 -15.65 -24.14
CA ALA A 692 16.72 -16.26 -24.64
C ALA A 692 16.98 -17.65 -24.06
N ILE A 693 16.59 -17.89 -22.80
CA ILE A 693 16.71 -19.18 -22.13
C ILE A 693 15.62 -20.14 -22.61
N LEU A 694 14.41 -19.64 -22.87
CA LEU A 694 13.31 -20.43 -23.44
C LEU A 694 13.65 -20.95 -24.85
N VAL A 695 14.12 -20.07 -25.74
CA VAL A 695 14.62 -20.48 -27.07
C VAL A 695 15.84 -21.40 -26.96
N ALA A 696 16.74 -21.16 -26.00
CA ALA A 696 17.88 -22.06 -25.78
C ALA A 696 17.45 -23.47 -25.34
N MET A 697 16.41 -23.58 -24.49
CA MET A 697 15.85 -24.86 -24.08
C MET A 697 15.26 -25.64 -25.26
N GLU A 698 14.52 -24.99 -26.16
CA GLU A 698 14.04 -25.62 -27.40
C GLU A 698 15.19 -26.14 -28.28
N LYS A 699 16.26 -25.34 -28.43
CA LYS A 699 17.46 -25.72 -29.19
C LYS A 699 18.20 -26.92 -28.59
N LEU A 700 18.15 -27.06 -27.27
CA LEU A 700 18.71 -28.18 -26.51
C LEU A 700 17.77 -29.39 -26.41
N GLY A 701 16.61 -29.35 -27.08
CA GLY A 701 15.67 -30.47 -27.15
C GLY A 701 14.78 -30.63 -25.91
N ILE A 702 14.57 -29.56 -25.15
CA ILE A 702 13.52 -29.47 -24.13
C ILE A 702 12.28 -28.88 -24.81
N GLU A 703 11.24 -29.71 -25.01
CA GLU A 703 10.03 -29.31 -25.73
C GLU A 703 9.10 -28.47 -24.83
N HIS A 704 8.45 -27.47 -25.43
CA HIS A 704 7.44 -26.59 -24.81
C HIS A 704 7.83 -26.00 -23.44
N PRO A 705 8.97 -25.31 -23.31
CA PRO A 705 9.37 -24.70 -22.03
C PRO A 705 8.49 -23.50 -21.62
N GLN A 706 7.69 -22.93 -22.52
CA GLN A 706 6.96 -21.67 -22.30
C GLN A 706 5.61 -21.86 -21.59
N ALA A 707 5.27 -20.93 -20.68
CA ALA A 707 3.94 -20.82 -20.09
C ALA A 707 2.89 -20.53 -21.17
N THR A 708 1.69 -21.10 -21.02
CA THR A 708 0.57 -20.89 -21.96
C THR A 708 -0.70 -20.51 -21.20
N PHE A 709 -1.26 -19.35 -21.53
CA PHE A 709 -2.49 -18.81 -20.94
C PHE A 709 -3.44 -18.34 -22.05
N ASP A 710 -3.61 -17.02 -22.27
CA ASP A 710 -4.38 -16.51 -23.41
C ASP A 710 -3.64 -16.73 -24.74
N THR A 711 -2.30 -16.71 -24.67
CA THR A 711 -1.36 -17.08 -25.72
C THR A 711 -0.25 -17.97 -25.15
N VAL A 712 0.63 -18.49 -26.01
CA VAL A 712 1.93 -19.03 -25.58
C VAL A 712 2.85 -17.84 -25.30
N SER A 713 3.40 -17.75 -24.08
CA SER A 713 4.35 -16.71 -23.69
C SER A 713 5.66 -16.85 -24.47
N LYS A 714 6.34 -15.73 -24.67
CA LYS A 714 7.73 -15.67 -25.12
C LYS A 714 8.70 -15.41 -23.97
N THR A 715 8.23 -14.74 -22.92
CA THR A 715 9.06 -14.27 -21.81
C THR A 715 9.17 -15.27 -20.66
N THR A 716 8.17 -16.15 -20.51
CA THR A 716 7.93 -16.88 -19.25
C THR A 716 7.89 -18.39 -19.39
N MET A 717 8.54 -19.09 -18.46
CA MET A 717 8.61 -20.55 -18.36
C MET A 717 7.37 -21.17 -17.72
N ASP A 718 6.94 -22.33 -18.21
CA ASP A 718 5.89 -23.14 -17.58
C ASP A 718 6.38 -23.81 -16.28
N LEU A 719 5.81 -23.40 -15.15
CA LEU A 719 6.04 -23.98 -13.82
C LEU A 719 5.52 -25.43 -13.64
N THR A 720 4.83 -25.98 -14.65
CA THR A 720 4.45 -27.40 -14.71
C THR A 720 5.39 -28.25 -15.56
N ASN A 721 6.21 -27.64 -16.43
CA ASN A 721 7.23 -28.34 -17.20
C ASN A 721 8.49 -28.60 -16.34
N GLU A 722 8.52 -29.74 -15.66
CA GLU A 722 9.64 -30.13 -14.79
C GLU A 722 10.98 -30.20 -15.55
N GLU A 723 10.99 -30.53 -16.84
CA GLU A 723 12.24 -30.60 -17.62
C GLU A 723 12.86 -29.20 -17.79
N ALA A 724 12.05 -28.21 -18.14
CA ALA A 724 12.44 -26.81 -18.24
C ALA A 724 12.82 -26.19 -16.88
N VAL A 725 12.02 -26.46 -15.83
CA VAL A 725 12.27 -25.96 -14.47
C VAL A 725 13.59 -26.49 -13.92
N ASN A 726 13.90 -27.78 -14.11
CA ASN A 726 15.16 -28.38 -13.67
C ASN A 726 16.36 -27.83 -14.43
N PHE A 727 16.26 -27.66 -15.76
CA PHE A 727 17.32 -27.07 -16.56
C PHE A 727 17.61 -25.63 -16.13
N THR A 728 16.56 -24.82 -15.96
CA THR A 728 16.68 -23.40 -15.56
C THR A 728 17.30 -23.26 -14.17
N LYS A 729 16.91 -24.10 -13.20
CA LYS A 729 17.57 -24.14 -11.87
C LYS A 729 19.04 -24.56 -11.97
N ALA A 730 19.37 -25.57 -12.77
CA ALA A 730 20.76 -26.00 -12.95
C ALA A 730 21.62 -24.90 -13.62
N LEU A 731 21.08 -24.20 -14.61
CA LEU A 731 21.71 -23.07 -15.29
C LEU A 731 21.96 -21.89 -14.32
N ILE A 732 20.94 -21.46 -13.57
CA ILE A 732 21.08 -20.39 -12.56
C ILE A 732 22.06 -20.81 -11.46
N GLY A 733 22.02 -22.06 -11.02
CA GLY A 733 22.98 -22.63 -10.07
C GLY A 733 24.44 -22.54 -10.55
N LYS A 734 24.67 -22.76 -11.85
CA LYS A 734 25.96 -22.59 -12.55
C LYS A 734 26.47 -21.14 -12.47
N TYR A 735 25.60 -20.14 -12.71
CA TYR A 735 25.97 -18.72 -12.54
C TYR A 735 26.20 -18.33 -11.08
N MET A 736 25.38 -18.81 -10.15
CA MET A 736 25.59 -18.58 -8.72
C MET A 736 26.93 -19.17 -8.23
N ASP A 737 27.38 -20.32 -8.76
CA ASP A 737 28.70 -20.87 -8.44
C ASP A 737 29.85 -20.02 -9.00
N TYR A 738 29.67 -19.35 -10.15
CA TYR A 738 30.66 -18.40 -10.68
C TYR A 738 30.76 -17.11 -9.81
N PHE A 739 29.63 -16.58 -9.35
CA PHE A 739 29.59 -15.36 -8.53
C PHE A 739 29.87 -15.59 -7.03
N LYS A 740 29.86 -16.85 -6.57
CA LYS A 740 30.21 -17.26 -5.20
C LYS A 740 31.55 -16.68 -4.76
N GLY A 741 31.52 -15.79 -3.76
CA GLY A 741 32.71 -15.12 -3.22
C GLY A 741 33.26 -13.98 -4.08
N LYS A 742 32.65 -13.69 -5.24
CA LYS A 742 32.91 -12.49 -6.06
C LYS A 742 31.87 -11.40 -5.81
N SER A 743 30.61 -11.79 -5.64
CA SER A 743 29.49 -10.93 -5.27
C SER A 743 28.96 -11.27 -3.87
N LYS A 744 28.26 -10.33 -3.24
CA LYS A 744 27.59 -10.53 -1.94
C LYS A 744 26.12 -10.95 -2.10
N ILE A 745 25.46 -10.38 -3.10
CA ILE A 745 24.03 -10.52 -3.40
C ILE A 745 23.92 -11.14 -4.79
N PHE A 746 22.90 -11.96 -5.03
CA PHE A 746 22.52 -12.43 -6.36
C PHE A 746 21.02 -12.20 -6.55
N ASN A 747 20.65 -11.44 -7.59
CA ASN A 747 19.26 -11.21 -7.92
C ASN A 747 18.76 -12.30 -8.88
N TYR A 748 17.66 -12.98 -8.54
CA TYR A 748 17.04 -13.98 -9.39
C TYR A 748 15.69 -13.52 -10.00
N GLY A 749 15.34 -12.25 -9.81
CA GLY A 749 14.26 -11.56 -10.52
C GLY A 749 12.86 -11.88 -9.99
N THR A 750 12.11 -12.70 -10.72
CA THR A 750 10.71 -13.14 -10.46
C THR A 750 9.61 -12.07 -10.63
N ASP A 751 9.94 -10.95 -11.25
CA ASP A 751 9.02 -9.91 -11.73
C ASP A 751 8.17 -10.36 -12.94
N GLU A 752 7.06 -9.63 -13.14
CA GLU A 752 6.16 -9.64 -14.32
C GLU A 752 5.86 -11.01 -14.99
N TYR A 753 5.67 -12.06 -14.20
CA TYR A 753 5.37 -13.41 -14.69
C TYR A 753 4.26 -13.41 -15.77
N ALA A 754 4.56 -13.96 -16.95
CA ALA A 754 3.65 -14.11 -18.10
C ALA A 754 2.88 -12.84 -18.49
N ASN A 755 3.48 -11.66 -18.30
CA ASN A 755 2.89 -10.36 -18.66
C ASN A 755 2.38 -10.33 -20.12
N ASP A 756 3.15 -10.85 -21.06
CA ASP A 756 2.85 -10.93 -22.50
C ASP A 756 1.67 -11.86 -22.85
N ALA A 757 1.44 -12.91 -22.05
CA ALA A 757 0.43 -13.94 -22.27
C ALA A 757 -0.83 -13.80 -21.40
N THR A 758 -0.88 -12.75 -20.57
CA THR A 758 -1.98 -12.49 -19.61
C THR A 758 -2.42 -11.03 -19.54
N ASN A 759 -1.97 -10.18 -20.48
CA ASN A 759 -2.21 -8.72 -20.46
C ASN A 759 -1.77 -8.09 -19.11
N ALA A 760 -0.58 -8.47 -18.65
CA ALA A 760 0.00 -8.08 -17.35
C ALA A 760 -0.88 -8.45 -16.12
N GLN A 761 -1.45 -9.66 -16.11
CA GLN A 761 -2.27 -10.18 -15.00
C GLN A 761 -1.76 -11.53 -14.44
N GLY A 762 -0.49 -11.87 -14.67
CA GLY A 762 0.06 -13.21 -14.41
C GLY A 762 -0.11 -13.76 -13.00
N TRP A 763 -0.02 -12.92 -11.96
CA TRP A 763 -0.27 -13.35 -10.57
C TRP A 763 -1.73 -13.75 -10.33
N TYR A 764 -2.67 -13.04 -10.94
CA TYR A 764 -4.09 -13.42 -10.94
C TYR A 764 -4.30 -14.74 -11.69
N TYR A 765 -3.63 -14.94 -12.84
CA TYR A 765 -3.68 -16.21 -13.57
C TYR A 765 -3.06 -17.36 -12.76
N LEU A 766 -1.93 -17.13 -12.06
CA LEU A 766 -1.31 -18.12 -11.18
C LEU A 766 -2.22 -18.50 -10.01
N LYS A 767 -2.96 -17.57 -9.40
CA LYS A 767 -3.97 -17.91 -8.39
C LYS A 767 -5.20 -18.61 -9.01
N TRP A 768 -5.67 -18.16 -10.17
CA TRP A 768 -6.82 -18.74 -10.89
C TRP A 768 -6.62 -20.20 -11.31
N TYR A 769 -5.40 -20.56 -11.72
CA TYR A 769 -5.03 -21.92 -12.13
C TYR A 769 -4.38 -22.76 -11.00
N GLU A 770 -4.44 -22.31 -9.74
CA GLU A 770 -3.83 -22.96 -8.57
C GLU A 770 -2.30 -23.18 -8.66
N LEU A 771 -1.62 -22.44 -9.54
CA LEU A 771 -0.18 -22.52 -9.80
C LEU A 771 0.67 -21.60 -8.90
N TYR A 772 0.07 -20.67 -8.16
CA TYR A 772 0.80 -19.72 -7.31
C TYR A 772 1.67 -20.42 -6.23
N GLY A 773 1.24 -21.57 -5.72
CA GLY A 773 2.07 -22.43 -4.86
C GLY A 773 3.35 -22.91 -5.53
N LYS A 774 3.27 -23.36 -6.79
CA LYS A 774 4.44 -23.79 -7.58
C LYS A 774 5.40 -22.63 -7.87
N PHE A 775 4.89 -21.41 -8.01
CA PHE A 775 5.73 -20.22 -8.13
C PHE A 775 6.52 -19.95 -6.84
N ALA A 776 5.88 -20.08 -5.67
CA ALA A 776 6.57 -19.95 -4.39
C ALA A 776 7.62 -21.05 -4.19
N ASP A 777 7.30 -22.33 -4.48
CA ASP A 777 8.27 -23.42 -4.46
C ASP A 777 9.48 -23.15 -5.38
N TYR A 778 9.25 -22.54 -6.54
CA TYR A 778 10.30 -22.12 -7.45
C TYR A 778 11.19 -21.02 -6.82
N SER A 779 10.59 -19.89 -6.41
CA SER A 779 11.29 -18.74 -5.81
C SER A 779 12.06 -19.14 -4.53
N ASN A 780 11.42 -19.88 -3.63
CA ASN A 780 12.01 -20.38 -2.39
C ASN A 780 13.22 -21.29 -2.66
N SER A 781 13.18 -22.12 -3.71
CA SER A 781 14.31 -22.97 -4.08
C SER A 781 15.51 -22.17 -4.64
N LEU A 782 15.27 -21.09 -5.39
CA LEU A 782 16.35 -20.19 -5.83
C LEU A 782 16.95 -19.40 -4.65
N ALA A 783 16.11 -18.96 -3.70
CA ALA A 783 16.57 -18.33 -2.47
C ALA A 783 17.48 -19.27 -1.63
N ALA A 784 17.09 -20.53 -1.49
CA ALA A 784 17.90 -21.55 -0.84
C ALA A 784 19.23 -21.81 -1.57
N MET A 785 19.20 -21.98 -2.90
CA MET A 785 20.41 -22.18 -3.72
C MET A 785 21.41 -21.02 -3.59
N ALA A 786 20.93 -19.77 -3.51
CA ALA A 786 21.78 -18.61 -3.27
C ALA A 786 22.47 -18.71 -1.90
N ARG A 787 21.71 -18.98 -0.82
CA ARG A 787 22.26 -19.10 0.54
C ARG A 787 23.26 -20.26 0.69
N GLU A 788 22.97 -21.42 0.10
CA GLU A 788 23.91 -22.57 0.06
C GLU A 788 25.25 -22.21 -0.60
N LYS A 789 25.22 -21.28 -1.56
CA LYS A 789 26.41 -20.76 -2.24
C LYS A 789 27.05 -19.58 -1.51
N GLY A 790 26.46 -19.11 -0.41
CA GLY A 790 26.96 -17.98 0.40
C GLY A 790 26.60 -16.61 -0.18
N LEU A 791 25.59 -16.55 -1.05
CA LEU A 791 25.05 -15.34 -1.65
C LEU A 791 23.77 -14.93 -0.92
N GLN A 792 23.61 -13.64 -0.65
CA GLN A 792 22.35 -13.06 -0.20
C GLN A 792 21.33 -13.13 -1.35
N PRO A 793 20.20 -13.85 -1.22
CA PRO A 793 19.15 -13.85 -2.24
C PRO A 793 18.49 -12.47 -2.36
N MET A 794 18.22 -12.05 -3.59
CA MET A 794 17.42 -10.86 -3.91
C MET A 794 16.43 -11.19 -5.04
N ALA A 795 15.26 -10.58 -4.98
CA ALA A 795 14.18 -10.71 -5.96
C ALA A 795 13.34 -9.42 -5.98
N PHE A 796 12.56 -9.20 -7.04
CA PHE A 796 11.57 -8.12 -7.08
C PHE A 796 10.32 -8.47 -6.26
N ASN A 797 9.53 -7.46 -5.89
CA ASN A 797 8.45 -7.64 -4.92
C ASN A 797 7.18 -8.31 -5.47
N ASP A 798 7.04 -8.39 -6.79
CA ASP A 798 5.80 -8.71 -7.50
C ASP A 798 5.15 -10.03 -7.06
N GLY A 799 5.92 -11.12 -7.08
CA GLY A 799 5.40 -12.45 -6.80
C GLY A 799 5.15 -12.73 -5.31
N PHE A 800 5.61 -11.89 -4.39
CA PHE A 800 5.61 -12.18 -2.95
C PHE A 800 4.30 -11.69 -2.28
N TYR A 801 3.55 -12.62 -1.68
CA TYR A 801 2.30 -12.32 -0.93
C TYR A 801 1.23 -11.54 -1.71
N TYR A 802 1.08 -11.85 -3.01
CA TYR A 802 0.20 -11.15 -3.94
C TYR A 802 -1.25 -11.02 -3.41
N GLY A 803 -1.76 -9.78 -3.41
CA GLY A 803 -3.06 -9.41 -2.85
C GLY A 803 -3.06 -8.94 -1.39
N ASP A 804 -1.88 -8.81 -0.74
CA ASP A 804 -1.76 -8.73 0.73
C ASP A 804 -2.34 -10.01 1.41
N GLU A 805 -2.21 -11.17 0.75
CA GLU A 805 -2.71 -12.49 1.17
C GLU A 805 -1.57 -13.48 1.46
N ASP A 806 -1.70 -14.30 2.52
CA ASP A 806 -0.73 -15.31 2.96
C ASP A 806 -1.21 -16.77 2.85
N ASP A 807 -1.97 -17.04 1.78
CA ASP A 807 -2.35 -18.39 1.35
C ASP A 807 -1.14 -19.28 0.97
N VAL A 808 0.00 -18.66 0.64
CA VAL A 808 1.27 -19.33 0.29
C VAL A 808 2.44 -18.69 1.05
N THR A 809 3.41 -19.50 1.47
CA THR A 809 4.59 -19.05 2.23
C THR A 809 5.82 -18.83 1.34
N PHE A 810 6.42 -17.65 1.48
CA PHE A 810 7.69 -17.30 0.83
C PHE A 810 8.86 -17.31 1.82
N ASP A 811 10.05 -17.56 1.31
CA ASP A 811 11.32 -17.53 2.03
C ASP A 811 11.62 -16.13 2.59
N LYS A 812 12.07 -16.05 3.85
CA LYS A 812 12.17 -14.80 4.63
C LYS A 812 13.54 -14.13 4.58
N ASP A 813 14.57 -14.83 4.11
CA ASP A 813 15.91 -14.25 4.00
C ASP A 813 16.09 -13.43 2.71
N VAL A 814 15.11 -13.40 1.81
CA VAL A 814 15.16 -12.66 0.54
C VAL A 814 15.17 -11.15 0.78
N LEU A 815 16.15 -10.46 0.20
CA LEU A 815 16.16 -9.01 0.10
C LEU A 815 15.19 -8.59 -1.02
N ILE A 816 14.13 -7.86 -0.66
CA ILE A 816 13.10 -7.47 -1.63
C ILE A 816 13.51 -6.18 -2.33
N SER A 817 13.79 -6.26 -3.63
CA SER A 817 13.96 -5.13 -4.54
C SER A 817 12.57 -4.55 -4.84
N TYR A 818 12.10 -3.65 -3.97
CA TYR A 818 10.72 -3.15 -4.02
C TYR A 818 10.64 -1.94 -4.94
N TRP A 819 9.83 -2.03 -6.00
CA TRP A 819 9.75 -0.99 -7.04
C TRP A 819 8.36 -0.38 -7.22
N SER A 820 7.29 -1.14 -6.96
CA SER A 820 5.91 -0.71 -7.17
C SER A 820 4.91 -1.55 -6.35
N LYS A 821 3.70 -1.01 -6.07
CA LYS A 821 2.54 -1.83 -5.64
C LYS A 821 1.67 -2.28 -6.84
N GLY A 822 2.17 -2.09 -8.05
CA GLY A 822 1.46 -2.38 -9.29
C GLY A 822 0.36 -1.36 -9.61
N TRP A 823 -0.59 -1.78 -10.44
CA TRP A 823 -1.67 -0.96 -10.99
C TRP A 823 -3.00 -1.73 -10.94
N TRP A 824 -4.06 -1.13 -11.50
CA TRP A 824 -5.40 -1.74 -11.51
C TRP A 824 -5.39 -3.13 -12.17
N GLY A 825 -5.62 -4.18 -11.37
CA GLY A 825 -5.61 -5.58 -11.82
C GLY A 825 -4.30 -6.33 -11.56
N TYR A 826 -3.25 -5.63 -11.14
CA TYR A 826 -1.92 -6.15 -10.81
C TYR A 826 -1.62 -5.80 -9.33
N ASN A 827 -2.36 -6.45 -8.43
CA ASN A 827 -2.51 -6.05 -7.03
C ASN A 827 -1.37 -6.60 -6.14
N LEU A 828 -0.17 -6.04 -6.25
CA LEU A 828 1.01 -6.52 -5.51
C LEU A 828 0.87 -6.31 -3.99
N ALA A 829 1.63 -7.07 -3.20
CA ALA A 829 1.72 -6.85 -1.75
C ALA A 829 2.27 -5.46 -1.43
N SER A 830 1.74 -4.82 -0.40
CA SER A 830 2.24 -3.55 0.12
C SER A 830 3.59 -3.71 0.81
N PRO A 831 4.45 -2.66 0.82
CA PRO A 831 5.71 -2.72 1.54
C PRO A 831 5.47 -2.80 3.06
N GLN A 832 4.35 -2.26 3.57
CA GLN A 832 3.91 -2.47 4.96
C GLN A 832 3.66 -3.96 5.24
N TYR A 833 2.84 -4.64 4.43
CA TYR A 833 2.54 -6.06 4.64
C TYR A 833 3.80 -6.93 4.54
N LEU A 834 4.69 -6.65 3.59
CA LEU A 834 5.97 -7.34 3.50
C LEU A 834 6.89 -7.05 4.71
N ALA A 835 6.87 -5.83 5.26
CA ALA A 835 7.58 -5.52 6.51
C ALA A 835 7.01 -6.27 7.72
N ASP A 836 5.67 -6.38 7.82
CA ASP A 836 4.98 -7.15 8.86
C ASP A 836 5.26 -8.66 8.74
N LYS A 837 5.49 -9.17 7.51
CA LYS A 837 6.02 -10.53 7.29
C LYS A 837 7.52 -10.66 7.56
N GLY A 838 8.24 -9.58 7.90
CA GLY A 838 9.64 -9.57 8.31
C GLY A 838 10.68 -9.27 7.23
N TYR A 839 10.26 -8.83 6.03
CA TYR A 839 11.19 -8.54 4.93
C TYR A 839 12.02 -7.27 5.14
N LYS A 840 13.19 -7.25 4.49
CA LYS A 840 14.03 -6.06 4.31
C LYS A 840 13.99 -5.63 2.85
N PHE A 841 14.08 -4.32 2.62
CA PHE A 841 13.99 -3.77 1.27
C PHE A 841 15.32 -3.25 0.76
N LEU A 842 15.56 -3.42 -0.54
CA LEU A 842 16.30 -2.47 -1.37
C LEU A 842 15.23 -1.60 -2.04
N ASN A 843 15.26 -0.29 -1.81
CA ASN A 843 14.27 0.62 -2.36
C ASN A 843 14.58 0.92 -3.83
N THR A 844 13.88 0.25 -4.73
CA THR A 844 14.09 0.28 -6.19
C THR A 844 12.95 1.07 -6.86
N ASN A 845 12.50 2.16 -6.22
CA ASN A 845 11.28 2.87 -6.60
C ASN A 845 11.25 3.24 -8.10
N GLY A 846 10.19 2.80 -8.79
CA GLY A 846 9.94 3.06 -10.21
C GLY A 846 9.87 4.55 -10.57
N ASP A 847 9.65 5.44 -9.60
CA ASP A 847 9.80 6.89 -9.79
C ASP A 847 11.18 7.28 -10.36
N TRP A 848 12.25 6.55 -10.01
CA TRP A 848 13.62 6.81 -10.47
C TRP A 848 14.03 6.06 -11.75
N TYR A 849 13.10 5.35 -12.39
CA TYR A 849 13.41 4.59 -13.60
C TYR A 849 13.61 5.51 -14.82
N TYR A 850 14.65 5.23 -15.60
CA TYR A 850 14.85 5.77 -16.95
C TYR A 850 14.94 4.63 -17.97
N VAL A 851 13.98 4.54 -18.90
CA VAL A 851 14.07 3.65 -20.08
C VAL A 851 14.80 4.39 -21.21
N LEU A 852 15.85 3.78 -21.74
CA LEU A 852 16.73 4.41 -22.74
C LEU A 852 15.95 4.98 -23.94
N GLY A 853 16.10 6.28 -24.16
CA GLY A 853 15.45 7.02 -25.25
C GLY A 853 14.09 7.65 -24.90
N HIS A 854 13.41 7.26 -23.81
CA HIS A 854 12.06 7.74 -23.49
C HIS A 854 12.04 9.20 -23.01
N ARG A 855 11.04 9.99 -23.46
CA ARG A 855 10.88 11.43 -23.17
C ARG A 855 9.41 11.81 -22.93
N GLY A 856 9.16 12.82 -22.11
CA GLY A 856 7.85 13.48 -22.00
C GLY A 856 6.76 12.57 -21.45
N ASP A 857 5.75 12.23 -22.26
CA ASP A 857 4.60 11.43 -21.85
C ASP A 857 4.81 9.90 -22.03
N GLN A 858 6.01 9.45 -22.43
CA GLN A 858 6.38 8.02 -22.42
C GLN A 858 6.52 7.48 -20.99
N SER A 859 6.51 6.15 -20.82
CA SER A 859 6.86 5.51 -19.54
C SER A 859 8.32 5.79 -19.16
N TYR A 860 8.59 5.99 -17.87
CA TYR A 860 9.95 6.14 -17.32
C TYR A 860 10.90 7.07 -18.12
N PRO A 861 10.50 8.31 -18.45
CA PRO A 861 11.26 9.20 -19.32
C PRO A 861 12.35 9.95 -18.56
N LEU A 862 13.40 10.36 -19.27
CA LEU A 862 14.59 11.02 -18.69
C LEU A 862 14.23 12.23 -17.80
N ASP A 863 13.31 13.08 -18.25
CA ASP A 863 12.89 14.29 -17.53
C ASP A 863 12.15 13.98 -16.21
N LYS A 864 11.45 12.84 -16.11
CA LYS A 864 10.84 12.37 -14.86
C LYS A 864 11.85 11.71 -13.94
N ALA A 865 12.74 10.88 -14.47
CA ALA A 865 13.82 10.28 -13.69
C ALA A 865 14.69 11.34 -12.99
N LEU A 866 15.01 12.43 -13.70
CA LEU A 866 15.67 13.61 -13.14
C LEU A 866 14.80 14.31 -12.08
N GLN A 867 13.54 14.65 -12.40
CA GLN A 867 12.63 15.31 -11.47
C GLN A 867 12.46 14.52 -10.16
N HIS A 868 12.26 13.21 -10.24
CA HIS A 868 12.05 12.34 -9.08
C HIS A 868 13.33 12.06 -8.30
N SER A 869 14.50 12.05 -8.95
CA SER A 869 15.80 12.02 -8.27
C SER A 869 16.03 13.23 -7.35
N GLU A 870 15.35 14.36 -7.62
CA GLU A 870 15.40 15.58 -6.82
C GLU A 870 14.17 15.81 -5.91
N THR A 871 13.18 14.91 -5.90
CA THR A 871 11.91 15.13 -5.16
C THR A 871 11.37 13.92 -4.40
N VAL A 872 11.77 12.69 -4.73
CA VAL A 872 11.37 11.48 -4.00
C VAL A 872 12.44 11.14 -2.95
N PRO A 873 12.09 11.06 -1.65
CA PRO A 873 13.08 10.80 -0.59
C PRO A 873 13.76 9.44 -0.73
N PHE A 874 15.07 9.37 -0.42
CA PHE A 874 15.90 8.16 -0.53
C PHE A 874 15.25 6.89 0.07
N GLU A 875 14.57 7.00 1.21
CA GLU A 875 13.95 5.88 1.93
C GLU A 875 12.44 5.72 1.65
N GLN A 876 11.87 6.49 0.72
CA GLN A 876 10.46 6.33 0.32
C GLN A 876 10.29 5.15 -0.63
N LEU A 877 9.76 4.04 -0.12
CA LEU A 877 9.31 2.91 -0.92
C LEU A 877 8.10 3.32 -1.76
N ALA A 878 7.98 2.78 -2.98
CA ALA A 878 6.85 3.06 -3.87
C ALA A 878 5.50 2.75 -3.20
N SER A 879 4.45 3.51 -3.55
CA SER A 879 3.11 3.54 -2.91
C SER A 879 3.06 4.08 -1.46
N THR A 880 4.19 4.46 -0.85
CA THR A 880 4.24 5.08 0.48
C THR A 880 4.51 6.58 0.40
N LYS A 881 4.28 7.28 1.51
CA LYS A 881 4.70 8.66 1.73
C LYS A 881 5.67 8.70 2.91
N TYR A 882 6.88 9.19 2.69
CA TYR A 882 7.90 9.38 3.73
C TYR A 882 7.81 10.83 4.29
N PRO A 883 8.00 11.06 5.60
CA PRO A 883 8.31 10.11 6.65
C PRO A 883 7.09 9.42 7.29
N ASP A 884 5.85 9.74 6.87
CA ASP A 884 4.59 9.22 7.43
C ASP A 884 4.58 7.68 7.57
N VAL A 885 5.22 6.99 6.61
CA VAL A 885 5.53 5.57 6.65
C VAL A 885 7.05 5.40 6.60
N LYS A 886 7.63 4.79 7.65
CA LYS A 886 9.06 4.49 7.76
C LYS A 886 9.27 2.98 7.95
N LEU A 887 9.93 2.35 7.00
CA LEU A 887 10.13 0.89 6.90
C LEU A 887 11.63 0.53 6.79
N PRO A 888 12.04 -0.72 7.08
CA PRO A 888 13.46 -1.11 7.10
C PRO A 888 14.08 -1.20 5.69
N VAL A 889 14.54 -0.06 5.19
CA VAL A 889 15.27 0.09 3.91
C VAL A 889 16.78 -0.07 4.13
N SER A 890 17.37 -1.06 3.45
CA SER A 890 18.81 -1.39 3.48
C SER A 890 19.66 -0.47 2.60
N GLY A 891 19.02 0.29 1.71
CA GLY A 891 19.62 1.10 0.67
C GLY A 891 18.65 1.30 -0.49
N SER A 892 19.06 2.03 -1.51
CA SER A 892 18.20 2.41 -2.63
C SER A 892 18.90 2.25 -3.98
N MET A 893 18.12 1.93 -5.01
CA MET A 893 18.58 1.57 -6.34
C MET A 893 17.89 2.39 -7.43
N LEU A 894 18.68 3.03 -8.29
CA LEU A 894 18.21 3.76 -9.46
C LEU A 894 18.23 2.84 -10.70
N GLY A 895 17.16 2.84 -11.50
CA GLY A 895 16.96 1.89 -12.60
C GLY A 895 17.20 2.49 -13.99
N ILE A 896 18.16 1.96 -14.74
CA ILE A 896 18.33 2.22 -16.18
C ILE A 896 17.91 0.97 -16.95
N TRP A 897 16.86 1.10 -17.74
CA TRP A 897 16.16 -0.01 -18.40
C TRP A 897 16.21 0.10 -19.92
N ALA A 898 16.10 -1.04 -20.61
CA ALA A 898 16.30 -1.13 -22.05
C ALA A 898 15.17 -1.90 -22.76
N ASP A 899 13.92 -1.62 -22.37
CA ASP A 899 12.65 -2.15 -22.90
C ASP A 899 12.58 -2.09 -24.44
N GLU A 900 13.08 -0.99 -25.01
CA GLU A 900 13.37 -0.83 -26.43
C GLU A 900 14.90 -0.93 -26.66
N PRO A 901 15.51 -2.14 -26.72
CA PRO A 901 16.96 -2.28 -26.70
C PRO A 901 17.66 -1.75 -27.97
N ALA A 902 16.89 -1.43 -29.00
CA ALA A 902 17.35 -0.73 -30.20
C ALA A 902 17.66 0.77 -29.99
N ASN A 903 17.15 1.39 -28.91
CA ASN A 903 17.43 2.79 -28.61
C ASN A 903 18.90 3.00 -28.22
N GLU A 904 19.41 4.21 -28.50
CA GLU A 904 20.81 4.57 -28.26
C GLU A 904 21.09 4.69 -26.76
N TYR A 905 22.12 3.99 -26.27
CA TYR A 905 22.67 4.27 -24.93
C TYR A 905 23.47 5.56 -24.99
N LYS A 906 23.04 6.55 -24.23
CA LYS A 906 23.70 7.85 -24.07
C LYS A 906 24.27 7.97 -22.67
N GLU A 907 25.59 7.95 -22.62
CA GLU A 907 26.37 7.96 -21.38
C GLU A 907 26.13 9.25 -20.59
N GLU A 908 26.04 10.38 -21.28
CA GLU A 908 25.76 11.69 -20.70
C GLU A 908 24.36 11.77 -20.05
N GLU A 909 23.37 11.06 -20.58
CA GLU A 909 22.00 11.07 -20.04
C GLU A 909 21.91 10.19 -18.78
N VAL A 910 22.50 8.99 -18.82
CA VAL A 910 22.57 8.11 -17.64
C VAL A 910 23.38 8.77 -16.52
N PHE A 911 24.51 9.42 -16.85
CA PHE A 911 25.31 10.13 -15.86
C PHE A 911 24.58 11.35 -15.27
N GLN A 912 23.72 12.04 -16.02
CA GLN A 912 22.88 13.12 -15.48
C GLN A 912 21.90 12.62 -14.40
N VAL A 913 21.23 11.47 -14.61
CA VAL A 913 20.33 10.92 -13.57
C VAL A 913 21.11 10.43 -12.36
N MET A 914 22.26 9.76 -12.57
CA MET A 914 23.16 9.36 -11.48
C MET A 914 23.64 10.58 -10.66
N GLU A 915 23.98 11.67 -11.33
CA GLU A 915 24.39 12.92 -10.68
C GLU A 915 23.24 13.55 -9.89
N ALA A 916 22.04 13.67 -10.46
CA ALA A 916 20.88 14.24 -9.78
C ALA A 916 20.57 13.48 -8.48
N PHE A 917 20.52 12.15 -8.54
CA PHE A 917 20.21 11.30 -7.39
C PHE A 917 21.27 11.39 -6.28
N ALA A 918 22.56 11.39 -6.64
CA ALA A 918 23.66 11.55 -5.68
C ALA A 918 23.76 12.98 -5.12
N ASN A 919 23.45 14.00 -5.94
CA ASN A 919 23.50 15.41 -5.54
C ASN A 919 22.29 15.87 -4.73
N HIS A 920 21.13 15.22 -4.82
CA HIS A 920 20.04 15.41 -3.87
C HIS A 920 20.37 14.72 -2.52
N ASN A 921 20.75 13.45 -2.56
CA ASN A 921 20.84 12.57 -1.37
C ASN A 921 22.23 12.59 -0.70
N LYS A 922 22.89 13.75 -0.62
CA LYS A 922 24.33 13.89 -0.30
C LYS A 922 24.80 13.27 1.03
N ASP A 923 23.92 13.05 2.00
CA ASP A 923 24.26 12.42 3.29
C ASP A 923 24.45 10.91 3.19
N TYR A 924 23.77 10.26 2.24
CA TYR A 924 23.86 8.82 2.01
C TYR A 924 25.07 8.48 1.13
N PHE A 925 25.39 9.33 0.16
CA PHE A 925 26.49 9.13 -0.78
C PHE A 925 27.84 9.51 -0.15
N LYS A 926 28.91 8.78 -0.51
CA LYS A 926 30.27 9.13 -0.09
C LYS A 926 30.76 10.39 -0.80
N ALA A 927 31.67 11.12 -0.16
CA ALA A 927 32.46 12.14 -0.85
C ALA A 927 33.34 11.52 -1.95
N ASN A 928 33.72 12.34 -2.93
CA ASN A 928 34.68 11.96 -3.97
C ASN A 928 36.11 12.01 -3.41
N TYR A 929 36.78 10.86 -3.34
CA TYR A 929 38.15 10.71 -2.84
C TYR A 929 39.23 10.69 -3.94
N THR A 930 38.89 10.94 -5.22
CA THR A 930 39.83 10.83 -6.35
C THR A 930 41.09 11.68 -6.15
N ALA A 931 40.93 12.92 -5.66
CA ALA A 931 42.05 13.80 -5.32
C ALA A 931 42.92 13.27 -4.17
N LEU A 932 42.33 12.57 -3.18
CA LEU A 932 43.07 11.97 -2.06
C LEU A 932 43.84 10.73 -2.51
N HIS A 933 43.24 9.87 -3.33
CA HIS A 933 43.97 8.76 -3.96
C HIS A 933 45.12 9.25 -4.85
N ALA A 934 44.93 10.35 -5.60
CA ALA A 934 45.99 10.97 -6.39
C ALA A 934 47.11 11.55 -5.50
N ALA A 935 46.78 12.21 -4.38
CA ALA A 935 47.77 12.68 -3.42
C ALA A 935 48.57 11.51 -2.79
N LEU A 936 47.87 10.45 -2.36
CA LEU A 936 48.47 9.24 -1.78
C LEU A 936 49.36 8.47 -2.75
N ALA A 937 49.09 8.51 -4.06
CA ALA A 937 49.95 7.91 -5.08
C ALA A 937 51.34 8.57 -5.16
N ASN A 938 51.53 9.77 -4.58
CA ASN A 938 52.82 10.45 -4.49
C ASN A 938 53.61 10.11 -3.20
N VAL A 939 53.10 9.25 -2.32
CA VAL A 939 53.85 8.77 -1.15
C VAL A 939 55.05 7.94 -1.61
N PRO A 940 56.30 8.28 -1.24
CA PRO A 940 57.47 7.53 -1.67
C PRO A 940 57.44 6.08 -1.17
N THR A 941 57.71 5.14 -2.08
CA THR A 941 57.71 3.69 -1.77
C THR A 941 58.87 3.27 -0.87
N ASP A 942 59.99 4.00 -0.90
CA ASP A 942 61.08 3.88 0.07
C ASP A 942 61.12 5.11 0.98
N LEU A 943 60.52 4.99 2.17
CA LEU A 943 60.62 6.01 3.20
C LEU A 943 61.94 5.93 3.99
N SER A 944 62.79 4.92 3.79
CA SER A 944 64.01 4.74 4.61
C SER A 944 65.01 5.90 4.48
N ILE A 945 64.97 6.60 3.33
CA ILE A 945 65.85 7.73 2.98
C ILE A 945 65.48 9.08 3.64
N TYR A 946 64.37 9.16 4.37
CA TYR A 946 63.88 10.40 5.01
C TYR A 946 64.06 10.40 6.54
N THR A 947 64.15 11.58 7.17
CA THR A 947 64.36 11.70 8.62
C THR A 947 63.14 11.24 9.41
N GLU A 948 63.39 10.57 10.54
CA GLU A 948 62.34 9.99 11.41
C GLU A 948 61.26 10.99 11.82
N GLU A 949 61.64 12.24 12.11
CA GLU A 949 60.72 13.35 12.40
C GLU A 949 59.70 13.55 11.27
N SER A 950 60.17 13.67 10.03
CA SER A 950 59.29 13.89 8.87
C SER A 950 58.46 12.66 8.49
N ARG A 951 58.99 11.44 8.75
CA ARG A 951 58.23 10.19 8.58
C ARG A 951 57.13 10.04 9.61
N SER A 952 57.41 10.34 10.87
CA SER A 952 56.42 10.30 11.96
C SER A 952 55.31 11.34 11.73
N ALA A 953 55.64 12.52 11.19
CA ALA A 953 54.65 13.52 10.81
C ALA A 953 53.74 13.02 9.68
N LEU A 954 54.30 12.47 8.59
CA LEU A 954 53.52 11.90 7.49
C LEU A 954 52.66 10.72 7.97
N ALA A 955 53.22 9.79 8.75
CA ALA A 955 52.47 8.67 9.33
C ALA A 955 51.28 9.15 10.18
N THR A 956 51.47 10.18 11.02
CA THR A 956 50.40 10.77 11.83
C THR A 956 49.24 11.31 10.97
N VAL A 957 49.54 11.93 9.82
CA VAL A 957 48.51 12.40 8.87
C VAL A 957 47.82 11.22 8.18
N LEU A 958 48.58 10.21 7.74
CA LEU A 958 48.03 9.01 7.09
C LEU A 958 47.11 8.21 8.01
N ASP A 959 47.48 8.06 9.29
CA ASP A 959 46.68 7.37 10.32
C ASP A 959 45.40 8.15 10.70
N GLN A 960 45.30 9.44 10.37
CA GLN A 960 44.16 10.30 10.64
C GLN A 960 43.15 10.40 9.48
N LEU A 961 43.42 9.77 8.33
CA LEU A 961 42.55 9.88 7.15
C LEU A 961 41.18 9.20 7.34
N ASN A 962 40.13 10.02 7.35
CA ASN A 962 38.74 9.58 7.40
C ASN A 962 38.23 9.24 5.98
N TRP A 963 37.81 7.99 5.80
CA TRP A 963 37.21 7.44 4.56
C TRP A 963 35.68 7.29 4.65
N LYS A 964 35.06 7.88 5.69
CA LYS A 964 33.62 7.88 5.98
C LYS A 964 33.01 9.30 5.95
N ILE A 965 33.58 10.18 5.15
CA ILE A 965 33.04 11.52 4.87
C ILE A 965 31.94 11.39 3.78
N SER A 966 30.78 12.01 4.01
CA SER A 966 29.65 12.07 3.06
C SER A 966 29.83 13.15 1.99
N ARG A 967 29.10 13.04 0.89
CA ARG A 967 29.11 14.01 -0.23
C ARG A 967 28.64 15.41 0.22
N ALA A 968 27.93 15.50 1.33
CA ALA A 968 27.54 16.77 1.97
C ALA A 968 28.71 17.50 2.66
N ASN A 969 29.83 16.81 2.87
CA ASN A 969 31.01 17.28 3.60
C ASN A 969 32.29 17.19 2.74
N GLN A 970 32.17 17.44 1.42
CA GLN A 970 33.24 17.26 0.43
C GLN A 970 34.50 18.12 0.75
N GLU A 971 34.33 19.24 1.44
CA GLU A 971 35.41 20.12 1.92
C GLU A 971 36.38 19.41 2.86
N LYS A 972 35.90 18.50 3.73
CA LYS A 972 36.77 17.74 4.65
C LYS A 972 37.68 16.75 3.92
N VAL A 973 37.30 16.29 2.72
CA VAL A 973 38.22 15.53 1.86
C VAL A 973 39.29 16.44 1.25
N ALA A 974 38.94 17.69 0.89
CA ALA A 974 39.92 18.65 0.38
C ALA A 974 40.93 19.05 1.49
N GLU A 975 40.49 19.23 2.73
CA GLU A 975 41.37 19.43 3.90
C GLU A 975 42.36 18.26 4.06
N GLN A 976 41.90 17.00 3.92
CA GLN A 976 42.78 15.82 3.95
C GLN A 976 43.77 15.78 2.78
N VAL A 977 43.37 16.22 1.59
CA VAL A 977 44.27 16.35 0.42
C VAL A 977 45.36 17.39 0.69
N GLU A 978 45.00 18.54 1.27
CA GLU A 978 45.97 19.58 1.65
C GLU A 978 46.94 19.07 2.72
N GLN A 979 46.43 18.41 3.77
CA GLN A 979 47.27 17.84 4.85
C GLN A 979 48.27 16.79 4.31
N VAL A 980 47.83 15.86 3.46
CA VAL A 980 48.73 14.86 2.84
C VAL A 980 49.76 15.53 1.94
N THR A 981 49.34 16.48 1.10
CA THR A 981 50.23 17.21 0.19
C THR A 981 51.27 18.04 0.96
N GLN A 982 50.85 18.70 2.04
CA GLN A 982 51.74 19.44 2.93
C GLN A 982 52.72 18.52 3.65
N ALA A 983 52.28 17.40 4.21
CA ALA A 983 53.15 16.42 4.86
C ALA A 983 54.20 15.84 3.89
N LEU A 984 53.80 15.53 2.64
CA LEU A 984 54.72 15.10 1.58
C LEU A 984 55.77 16.18 1.25
N SER A 985 55.37 17.45 1.16
CA SER A 985 56.30 18.58 0.94
C SER A 985 57.29 18.80 2.08
N GLN A 986 57.01 18.28 3.28
CA GLN A 986 57.83 18.41 4.49
C GLN A 986 58.76 17.20 4.73
N LEU A 987 58.78 16.21 3.83
CA LEU A 987 59.70 15.07 3.88
C LEU A 987 61.16 15.53 3.71
N LYS A 988 61.99 15.34 4.74
CA LYS A 988 63.40 15.77 4.77
C LYS A 988 64.31 14.57 4.45
N PRO A 989 65.14 14.59 3.40
CA PRO A 989 66.11 13.53 3.15
C PRO A 989 67.17 13.43 4.26
N ILE A 990 67.72 12.24 4.50
CA ILE A 990 68.84 12.03 5.43
C ILE A 990 70.14 12.50 4.76
N THR A 991 70.57 13.73 5.08
CA THR A 991 71.89 14.23 4.67
C THR A 991 72.99 13.65 5.57
N GLN A 992 73.80 12.77 5.00
CA GLN A 992 74.87 12.09 5.73
C GLN A 992 76.06 13.04 5.98
N VAL A 993 76.30 13.41 7.24
CA VAL A 993 77.43 14.28 7.64
C VAL A 993 78.34 13.56 8.65
N GLY A 994 79.53 13.18 8.19
CA GLY A 994 80.69 12.96 9.06
C GLY A 994 81.12 11.50 9.33
N SER A 995 82.13 11.05 8.58
CA SER A 995 83.16 10.15 9.13
C SER A 995 84.53 10.56 8.56
N GLN A 996 85.59 10.50 9.37
CA GLN A 996 86.90 11.02 8.98
C GLN A 996 87.74 9.97 8.25
N ALA A 997 88.08 10.26 6.99
CA ALA A 997 89.22 9.68 6.27
C ALA A 997 89.73 10.74 5.27
N GLU A 998 91.04 10.78 5.05
CA GLU A 998 91.65 11.61 4.01
C GLU A 998 91.78 10.80 2.69
N ASP A 999 91.93 11.52 1.58
CA ASP A 999 92.12 11.07 0.19
C ASP A 999 90.91 10.49 -0.61
N ASP A 1000 90.72 11.08 -1.80
CA ASP A 1000 89.98 10.67 -3.01
C ASP A 1000 88.57 10.03 -2.91
N VAL A 1001 87.55 10.78 -3.33
CA VAL A 1001 87.06 10.80 -4.75
C VAL A 1001 86.14 12.02 -4.98
N ARG A 1002 85.98 12.45 -6.23
CA ARG A 1002 85.21 13.64 -6.65
C ARG A 1002 83.75 13.65 -6.19
N ALA A 1003 83.28 14.83 -5.82
CA ALA A 1003 81.85 15.12 -5.65
C ALA A 1003 81.07 14.97 -6.97
N LEU A 1004 79.87 14.40 -6.87
CA LEU A 1004 78.78 14.48 -7.84
C LEU A 1004 77.49 14.85 -7.09
N VAL A 1005 77.42 16.09 -6.64
CA VAL A 1005 76.12 16.71 -6.32
C VAL A 1005 75.49 17.04 -7.66
N ALA A 1006 74.43 16.33 -8.03
CA ALA A 1006 73.58 16.71 -9.14
C ALA A 1006 72.68 17.85 -8.69
N ASP A 1007 72.81 19.04 -9.29
CA ASP A 1007 71.78 20.07 -9.20
C ASP A 1007 70.53 19.54 -9.93
N ILE A 1008 69.41 19.48 -9.22
CA ILE A 1008 68.12 19.10 -9.78
C ILE A 1008 67.28 20.39 -9.79
N PRO A 1009 67.37 21.20 -10.86
CA PRO A 1009 66.68 22.48 -10.90
C PRO A 1009 65.16 22.27 -10.87
N SER A 1010 64.46 23.14 -10.15
CA SER A 1010 63.00 23.15 -10.15
C SER A 1010 62.47 23.72 -11.47
N LEU A 1011 61.36 23.18 -11.98
CA LEU A 1011 60.77 23.63 -13.24
C LEU A 1011 59.56 24.53 -12.98
N GLU A 1012 59.70 25.80 -13.31
CA GLU A 1012 58.65 26.82 -13.23
C GLU A 1012 58.01 27.01 -14.62
N VAL A 1013 56.70 27.15 -14.69
CA VAL A 1013 55.96 27.38 -15.95
C VAL A 1013 55.49 28.83 -15.97
N VAL A 1014 56.01 29.62 -16.89
CA VAL A 1014 55.66 31.04 -17.06
C VAL A 1014 54.81 31.20 -18.32
N GLU A 1015 53.56 31.63 -18.16
CA GLU A 1015 52.68 31.93 -19.30
C GLU A 1015 52.93 33.35 -19.84
N LYS A 1016 52.94 33.49 -21.16
CA LYS A 1016 53.05 34.76 -21.89
C LYS A 1016 51.99 34.83 -22.98
N GLU A 1017 51.48 36.04 -23.22
CA GLU A 1017 50.67 36.31 -24.40
C GLU A 1017 51.54 36.32 -25.66
N LEU A 1018 51.00 35.80 -26.76
CA LEU A 1018 51.64 35.83 -28.07
C LEU A 1018 50.76 36.66 -29.02
N ASP A 1019 51.26 37.83 -29.43
CA ASP A 1019 50.51 38.78 -30.25
C ASP A 1019 50.18 38.21 -31.65
N PHE A 1020 49.04 38.61 -32.20
CA PHE A 1020 48.56 38.16 -33.51
C PHE A 1020 49.08 39.05 -34.66
N GLU A 1021 49.23 38.44 -35.84
CA GLU A 1021 49.55 39.17 -37.08
C GLU A 1021 48.30 39.85 -37.67
N VAL A 1022 48.49 40.98 -38.37
CA VAL A 1022 47.41 41.68 -39.11
C VAL A 1022 47.64 41.49 -40.61
N VAL A 1023 46.75 40.74 -41.26
CA VAL A 1023 46.84 40.36 -42.67
C VAL A 1023 45.91 41.22 -43.52
N GLU A 1024 46.48 42.08 -44.35
CA GLU A 1024 45.71 42.90 -45.30
C GLU A 1024 45.39 42.11 -46.59
N ARG A 1025 44.11 42.01 -46.94
CA ARG A 1025 43.62 41.37 -48.19
C ARG A 1025 42.95 42.41 -49.07
N THR A 1026 43.24 42.45 -50.37
CA THR A 1026 42.51 43.33 -51.29
C THR A 1026 41.12 42.78 -51.60
N ASN A 1027 40.10 43.64 -51.57
CA ASN A 1027 38.73 43.32 -51.95
C ASN A 1027 38.26 44.25 -53.10
N PRO A 1028 37.93 43.71 -54.29
CA PRO A 1028 37.52 44.50 -55.46
C PRO A 1028 36.08 45.03 -55.39
N ASP A 1029 35.30 44.67 -54.36
CA ASP A 1029 33.94 45.14 -54.15
C ASP A 1029 33.81 46.29 -53.13
N LEU A 1030 34.79 46.49 -52.24
CA LEU A 1030 34.89 47.69 -51.42
C LEU A 1030 35.49 48.87 -52.21
N ALA A 1031 35.05 50.09 -51.88
CA ALA A 1031 35.50 51.30 -52.57
C ALA A 1031 37.00 51.57 -52.35
N LYS A 1032 37.71 52.09 -53.36
CA LYS A 1032 39.16 52.31 -53.29
C LYS A 1032 39.54 53.23 -52.10
N GLY A 1033 40.22 52.64 -51.11
CA GLY A 1033 40.66 53.32 -49.88
C GLY A 1033 39.82 53.02 -48.64
N GLU A 1034 38.71 52.29 -48.76
CA GLU A 1034 37.92 51.78 -47.64
C GLU A 1034 38.61 50.57 -46.99
N ARG A 1035 38.51 50.41 -45.66
CA ARG A 1035 39.11 49.29 -44.90
C ARG A 1035 38.07 48.66 -43.98
N LYS A 1036 37.99 47.32 -43.96
CA LYS A 1036 37.01 46.56 -43.17
C LYS A 1036 37.66 45.33 -42.54
N VAL A 1037 37.67 45.25 -41.21
CA VAL A 1037 38.02 44.01 -40.50
C VAL A 1037 36.93 42.97 -40.78
N VAL A 1038 37.32 41.78 -41.24
CA VAL A 1038 36.40 40.65 -41.51
C VAL A 1038 36.61 39.46 -40.56
N GLN A 1039 37.77 39.42 -39.90
CA GLN A 1039 38.09 38.50 -38.81
C GLN A 1039 38.93 39.28 -37.81
N VAL A 1040 38.47 39.41 -36.56
CA VAL A 1040 39.20 40.11 -35.49
C VAL A 1040 40.31 39.20 -34.96
N GLY A 1041 41.48 39.76 -34.69
CA GLY A 1041 42.60 38.99 -34.16
C GLY A 1041 42.42 38.56 -32.70
N VAL A 1042 42.97 37.40 -32.33
CA VAL A 1042 42.95 36.88 -30.97
C VAL A 1042 44.35 36.43 -30.58
N LYS A 1043 44.87 36.94 -29.45
CA LYS A 1043 46.20 36.56 -28.97
C LYS A 1043 46.30 35.07 -28.68
N GLY A 1044 47.46 34.51 -28.99
CA GLY A 1044 47.87 33.18 -28.58
C GLY A 1044 48.41 33.19 -27.14
N GLN A 1045 48.74 32.00 -26.66
CA GLN A 1045 49.39 31.79 -25.37
C GLN A 1045 50.61 30.88 -25.57
N GLN A 1046 51.71 31.27 -24.94
CA GLN A 1046 52.98 30.54 -24.93
C GLN A 1046 53.38 30.25 -23.48
N ARG A 1047 53.85 29.03 -23.23
CA ARG A 1047 54.46 28.61 -21.97
C ARG A 1047 55.96 28.56 -22.13
N GLU A 1048 56.68 29.22 -21.22
CA GLU A 1048 58.12 29.03 -21.05
C GLU A 1048 58.35 28.13 -19.84
N PHE A 1049 59.08 27.04 -20.04
CA PHE A 1049 59.54 26.16 -18.99
C PHE A 1049 60.91 26.66 -18.52
N VAL A 1050 60.97 27.18 -17.31
CA VAL A 1050 62.16 27.79 -16.69
C VAL A 1050 62.72 26.83 -15.66
N ALA A 1051 63.92 26.32 -15.91
CA ALA A 1051 64.70 25.62 -14.90
C ALA A 1051 65.33 26.66 -13.96
N VAL A 1052 65.15 26.48 -12.65
CA VAL A 1052 65.74 27.32 -11.60
C VAL A 1052 66.73 26.48 -10.81
N SER A 1053 68.02 26.85 -10.84
CA SER A 1053 69.05 26.13 -10.10
C SER A 1053 68.79 26.19 -8.59
N THR A 1054 68.97 25.06 -7.91
CA THR A 1054 68.84 24.98 -6.45
C THR A 1054 70.09 25.46 -5.70
N LEU A 1055 71.17 25.78 -6.43
CA LEU A 1055 72.48 26.14 -5.87
C LEU A 1055 72.80 27.64 -5.93
N ASP A 1056 72.31 28.36 -6.95
CA ASP A 1056 72.62 29.78 -7.16
C ASP A 1056 71.41 30.65 -7.59
N GLU A 1057 70.19 30.09 -7.53
CA GLU A 1057 68.93 30.72 -7.97
C GLU A 1057 68.91 31.17 -9.44
N SER A 1058 69.87 30.73 -10.27
CA SER A 1058 69.90 31.08 -11.69
C SER A 1058 68.70 30.51 -12.45
N ARG A 1059 68.05 31.36 -13.25
CA ARG A 1059 66.86 31.03 -14.04
C ARG A 1059 67.22 30.87 -15.51
N GLN A 1060 66.98 29.70 -16.09
CA GLN A 1060 67.21 29.41 -17.50
C GLN A 1060 65.94 28.87 -18.16
N VAL A 1061 65.48 29.50 -19.25
CA VAL A 1061 64.44 28.92 -20.11
C VAL A 1061 65.02 27.67 -20.78
N VAL A 1062 64.45 26.49 -20.50
CA VAL A 1062 64.89 25.18 -21.03
C VAL A 1062 63.96 24.62 -22.10
N GLY A 1063 62.73 25.15 -22.22
CA GLY A 1063 61.80 24.81 -23.29
C GLY A 1063 60.71 25.86 -23.44
N THR A 1064 60.07 25.90 -24.60
CA THR A 1064 58.88 26.74 -24.83
C THR A 1064 57.85 26.00 -25.66
N GLU A 1065 56.58 26.14 -25.31
CA GLU A 1065 55.44 25.49 -25.98
C GLU A 1065 54.38 26.56 -26.29
N VAL A 1066 53.78 26.51 -27.49
CA VAL A 1066 52.62 27.35 -27.82
C VAL A 1066 51.36 26.59 -27.44
N SER A 1067 50.82 26.87 -26.25
CA SER A 1067 49.61 26.21 -25.73
C SER A 1067 48.34 26.62 -26.49
N LYS A 1068 48.38 27.77 -27.18
CA LYS A 1068 47.32 28.22 -28.09
C LYS A 1068 47.92 29.15 -29.15
N GLU A 1069 47.76 28.83 -30.43
CA GLU A 1069 48.24 29.71 -31.51
C GLU A 1069 47.46 31.03 -31.57
N ALA A 1070 48.13 32.09 -32.03
CA ALA A 1070 47.52 33.39 -32.23
C ALA A 1070 46.71 33.42 -33.54
N VAL A 1071 45.47 33.89 -33.48
CA VAL A 1071 44.57 33.99 -34.63
C VAL A 1071 44.76 35.37 -35.26
N ALA A 1072 45.22 35.43 -36.50
CA ALA A 1072 45.45 36.67 -37.22
C ALA A 1072 44.18 37.51 -37.42
N GLU A 1073 44.33 38.83 -37.38
CA GLU A 1073 43.30 39.78 -37.80
C GLU A 1073 43.34 39.91 -39.33
N ILE A 1074 42.19 39.76 -40.00
CA ILE A 1074 42.10 39.91 -41.45
C ILE A 1074 41.36 41.21 -41.77
N VAL A 1075 42.06 42.12 -42.46
CA VAL A 1075 41.56 43.44 -42.86
C VAL A 1075 41.43 43.48 -44.37
N GLU A 1076 40.20 43.62 -44.87
CA GLU A 1076 39.96 43.83 -46.29
C GLU A 1076 40.13 45.30 -46.67
N VAL A 1077 40.86 45.54 -47.76
CA VAL A 1077 41.17 46.88 -48.30
C VAL A 1077 40.55 47.01 -49.68
N GLY A 1078 39.66 48.00 -49.84
CA GLY A 1078 38.92 48.23 -51.07
C GLY A 1078 39.80 48.69 -52.23
N THR A 1079 39.55 48.16 -53.43
CA THR A 1079 40.27 48.51 -54.67
C THR A 1079 39.37 48.97 -55.81
N LYS A 1080 38.05 49.10 -55.59
CA LYS A 1080 37.07 49.48 -56.63
C LYS A 1080 37.17 50.96 -57.01
N GLU A 1081 37.55 51.24 -58.26
CA GLU A 1081 37.49 52.59 -58.84
C GLU A 1081 36.12 52.86 -59.50
N ALA A 1082 35.69 54.12 -59.53
CA ALA A 1082 34.38 54.51 -60.01
C ALA A 1082 34.41 54.89 -61.52
N GLU A 1083 33.72 54.12 -62.35
CA GLU A 1083 33.56 54.44 -63.77
C GLU A 1083 32.57 55.57 -64.03
N VAL A 1084 32.84 56.38 -65.07
CA VAL A 1084 32.01 57.52 -65.48
C VAL A 1084 31.37 57.22 -66.83
N ILE A 1085 30.03 57.28 -66.91
CA ILE A 1085 29.27 57.02 -68.14
C ILE A 1085 28.31 58.18 -68.43
N THR A 1086 28.21 58.56 -69.72
CA THR A 1086 27.40 59.68 -70.25
C THR A 1086 26.60 59.23 -71.51
N PRO A 1087 25.49 59.90 -71.91
CA PRO A 1087 24.18 59.21 -71.85
C PRO A 1087 23.38 59.05 -73.16
N THR A 1088 22.68 57.89 -73.29
CA THR A 1088 21.30 57.68 -73.82
C THR A 1088 20.92 58.29 -75.21
N PRO A 1089 19.63 58.42 -75.69
CA PRO A 1089 18.31 57.96 -75.22
C PRO A 1089 17.36 57.24 -76.23
N GLY A 1090 16.37 56.50 -75.67
CA GLY A 1090 15.02 56.26 -76.25
C GLY A 1090 14.50 54.82 -76.09
N LEU A 1091 13.20 54.51 -75.94
CA LEU A 1091 11.91 55.24 -75.74
C LEU A 1091 10.83 54.14 -75.42
N GLN A 1092 9.63 54.29 -74.81
CA GLN A 1092 8.85 55.37 -74.17
C GLN A 1092 7.66 54.76 -73.35
N ASN A 1093 7.12 55.47 -72.35
CA ASN A 1093 5.81 55.23 -71.64
C ASN A 1093 5.74 53.98 -70.73
N GLY A 1094 4.94 53.89 -69.65
CA GLY A 1094 3.95 54.81 -69.01
C GLY A 1094 3.82 54.55 -67.48
N PRO A 1095 2.93 55.24 -66.73
CA PRO A 1095 3.18 55.56 -65.31
C PRO A 1095 2.44 54.75 -64.20
N SER A 1096 3.14 54.60 -63.07
CA SER A 1096 2.77 54.77 -61.62
C SER A 1096 1.30 54.69 -61.16
N PRO A 1097 0.99 54.10 -59.96
CA PRO A 1097 1.65 54.49 -58.69
C PRO A 1097 1.96 53.38 -57.64
N GLN A 1098 2.63 53.81 -56.57
CA GLN A 1098 2.81 53.15 -55.25
C GLN A 1098 1.49 53.05 -54.45
N PRO A 1099 1.44 52.33 -53.29
CA PRO A 1099 2.51 51.54 -52.63
C PRO A 1099 2.12 50.06 -52.42
N ASP A 1100 3.04 49.21 -51.91
CA ASP A 1100 2.62 48.03 -51.12
C ASP A 1100 3.71 47.40 -50.22
N LEU A 1101 3.23 46.90 -49.08
CA LEU A 1101 3.77 45.95 -48.07
C LEU A 1101 2.52 45.43 -47.33
N PRO A 1102 2.42 44.17 -46.84
CA PRO A 1102 3.49 43.21 -46.55
C PRO A 1102 3.17 41.76 -47.06
N GLN A 1103 3.75 40.74 -46.39
CA GLN A 1103 3.39 39.30 -46.27
C GLN A 1103 2.27 38.68 -47.14
N VAL A 1104 2.49 37.43 -47.61
CA VAL A 1104 1.65 36.27 -47.22
C VAL A 1104 2.32 34.92 -47.59
N ASP A 1105 1.79 33.86 -46.97
CA ASP A 1105 2.23 32.46 -46.85
C ASP A 1105 1.82 31.51 -48.02
N GLN A 1106 2.26 30.25 -47.93
CA GLN A 1106 1.67 28.99 -48.43
C GLN A 1106 1.70 28.57 -49.93
N GLY A 1107 2.39 27.44 -50.16
CA GLY A 1107 1.78 26.24 -50.78
C GLY A 1107 2.15 25.85 -52.23
N GLY A 1108 2.43 24.56 -52.47
CA GLY A 1108 2.24 23.95 -53.82
C GLY A 1108 3.30 22.96 -54.38
N HIS A 1109 3.32 21.71 -53.89
CA HIS A 1109 3.50 20.43 -54.63
C HIS A 1109 4.63 20.12 -55.68
N LEU A 1110 4.99 18.83 -55.70
CA LEU A 1110 5.46 17.97 -56.82
C LEU A 1110 6.93 18.02 -57.35
N GLN A 1111 7.70 16.98 -56.93
CA GLN A 1111 8.50 16.02 -57.74
C GLN A 1111 9.61 16.45 -58.77
N VAL A 1112 10.42 15.43 -59.12
CA VAL A 1112 11.28 15.25 -60.32
C VAL A 1112 12.79 15.59 -60.21
N ARG A 1113 13.60 14.52 -60.07
CA ARG A 1113 15.03 14.41 -60.51
C ARG A 1113 15.04 14.12 -62.04
N PRO A 1114 16.11 14.33 -62.86
CA PRO A 1114 17.32 13.45 -62.81
C PRO A 1114 18.68 13.89 -63.47
N ILE A 1115 19.76 13.22 -63.02
CA ILE A 1115 20.85 12.52 -63.78
C ILE A 1115 21.58 13.19 -64.99
N VAL A 1116 22.93 13.15 -64.93
CA VAL A 1116 23.84 12.67 -66.02
C VAL A 1116 24.94 11.78 -65.40
N SER A 1117 25.60 10.88 -66.17
CA SER A 1117 26.50 9.82 -65.65
C SER A 1117 27.61 9.39 -66.63
N GLU A 1118 28.64 8.69 -66.12
CA GLU A 1118 29.28 7.46 -66.67
C GLU A 1118 29.76 6.64 -65.41
N VAL A 1119 29.90 5.30 -65.31
CA VAL A 1119 30.20 4.21 -66.29
C VAL A 1119 31.74 4.20 -66.57
N LYS A 1120 32.54 3.12 -66.72
CA LYS A 1120 32.50 1.65 -67.06
C LYS A 1120 33.81 0.98 -66.51
N PRO A 1121 34.23 -0.28 -66.82
CA PRO A 1121 33.53 -1.49 -67.33
C PRO A 1121 33.92 -2.86 -66.67
N LEU A 1122 32.93 -3.74 -66.41
CA LEU A 1122 32.88 -5.22 -66.66
C LEU A 1122 34.01 -6.18 -66.11
N VAL A 1123 33.90 -7.52 -66.02
CA VAL A 1123 33.43 -8.57 -66.96
C VAL A 1123 33.00 -9.91 -66.27
N ASN A 1124 31.73 -10.33 -66.52
CA ASN A 1124 31.17 -11.70 -66.76
C ASN A 1124 31.40 -12.93 -65.81
N ALA A 1125 30.52 -13.95 -65.76
CA ALA A 1125 29.12 -14.10 -66.25
C ALA A 1125 28.37 -15.36 -65.70
N GLN A 1126 27.05 -15.22 -65.54
CA GLN A 1126 25.93 -16.00 -66.14
C GLN A 1126 26.19 -17.34 -66.89
N PRO A 1127 25.21 -18.29 -66.94
CA PRO A 1127 23.82 -18.10 -67.45
C PRO A 1127 22.71 -18.48 -66.44
N ALA A 1128 21.38 -18.28 -66.62
CA ALA A 1128 20.43 -17.72 -67.61
C ALA A 1128 19.23 -18.72 -67.81
N PRO A 1129 18.00 -18.27 -68.20
CA PRO A 1129 16.75 -18.81 -67.63
C PRO A 1129 15.65 -19.24 -68.67
N VAL A 1130 14.36 -19.37 -68.25
CA VAL A 1130 13.09 -18.93 -68.92
C VAL A 1130 11.85 -19.89 -68.83
N ALA A 1131 10.65 -19.29 -68.67
CA ALA A 1131 9.25 -19.72 -69.03
C ALA A 1131 8.42 -20.80 -68.27
N SER A 1132 7.57 -20.31 -67.35
CA SER A 1132 6.07 -20.29 -67.38
C SER A 1132 5.17 -21.31 -68.15
N GLU A 1133 4.05 -21.66 -67.48
CA GLU A 1133 2.71 -22.13 -67.96
C GLU A 1133 2.48 -23.57 -68.53
N GLN A 1134 1.66 -24.39 -67.83
CA GLN A 1134 0.27 -24.74 -68.26
C GLN A 1134 -0.54 -25.71 -67.33
N LYS A 1135 -1.82 -25.35 -67.11
CA LYS A 1135 -3.09 -26.11 -66.90
C LYS A 1135 -3.25 -27.46 -66.14
N THR A 1136 -3.93 -27.37 -64.98
CA THR A 1136 -5.30 -27.90 -64.61
C THR A 1136 -5.83 -29.35 -64.84
N VAL A 1137 -6.50 -29.90 -63.79
CA VAL A 1137 -7.49 -31.05 -63.72
C VAL A 1137 -6.87 -32.47 -63.95
N GLU A 1138 -7.22 -33.60 -63.29
CA GLU A 1138 -8.51 -34.09 -62.73
C GLU A 1138 -8.41 -35.05 -61.50
N GLU A 1139 -9.58 -35.41 -60.96
CA GLU A 1139 -9.93 -36.13 -59.71
C GLU A 1139 -9.86 -37.68 -59.78
N ALA A 1140 -9.64 -38.36 -58.64
CA ALA A 1140 -10.11 -39.75 -58.40
C ALA A 1140 -10.23 -40.12 -56.89
N GLN A 1141 -11.26 -40.91 -56.55
CA GLN A 1141 -11.71 -41.37 -55.22
C GLN A 1141 -11.46 -42.90 -55.01
N PRO A 1142 -11.94 -43.61 -53.94
CA PRO A 1142 -11.92 -43.36 -52.48
C PRO A 1142 -11.65 -44.63 -51.57
N ALA A 1143 -11.66 -44.44 -50.23
CA ALA A 1143 -12.25 -45.34 -49.18
C ALA A 1143 -11.56 -46.68 -48.77
N PRO A 1144 -11.98 -47.38 -47.67
CA PRO A 1144 -12.80 -46.95 -46.49
C PRO A 1144 -12.46 -47.59 -45.08
N VAL A 1145 -12.97 -46.97 -43.97
CA VAL A 1145 -13.23 -47.47 -42.57
C VAL A 1145 -12.11 -48.21 -41.75
N GLN A 1146 -12.08 -48.32 -40.40
CA GLN A 1146 -12.88 -47.84 -39.23
C GLN A 1146 -11.91 -47.15 -38.22
N ASP A 1147 -12.20 -46.12 -37.42
CA ASP A 1147 -13.41 -45.60 -36.73
C ASP A 1147 -13.57 -46.04 -35.25
N GLN A 1148 -13.21 -45.13 -34.31
CA GLN A 1148 -13.75 -45.05 -32.94
C GLN A 1148 -13.38 -43.72 -32.23
N THR A 1149 -14.32 -42.79 -32.19
CA THR A 1149 -14.47 -41.66 -31.22
C THR A 1149 -15.78 -41.90 -30.41
N PRO A 1150 -16.35 -41.01 -29.56
CA PRO A 1150 -16.08 -39.60 -29.19
C PRO A 1150 -15.92 -39.45 -27.63
N SER A 1151 -16.05 -38.31 -26.93
CA SER A 1151 -16.71 -37.03 -27.23
C SER A 1151 -16.17 -35.81 -26.46
N SER A 1152 -16.37 -34.64 -27.06
CA SER A 1152 -16.08 -33.29 -26.56
C SER A 1152 -17.23 -32.68 -25.74
N HIS A 1153 -16.96 -31.49 -25.17
CA HIS A 1153 -17.92 -30.39 -25.17
C HIS A 1153 -17.22 -29.09 -25.59
N GLN A 1154 -17.98 -28.11 -26.08
CA GLN A 1154 -17.47 -26.99 -26.88
C GLN A 1154 -18.03 -25.64 -26.39
N LEU A 1155 -17.21 -24.60 -26.45
CA LEU A 1155 -17.54 -23.23 -26.03
C LEU A 1155 -18.45 -22.49 -27.05
N PRO A 1156 -19.31 -21.56 -26.60
CA PRO A 1156 -20.04 -20.66 -27.49
C PRO A 1156 -19.19 -19.45 -27.93
N GLN A 1157 -19.33 -19.02 -29.18
CA GLN A 1157 -18.78 -17.77 -29.70
C GLN A 1157 -19.87 -16.69 -29.81
N THR A 1158 -19.53 -15.43 -29.50
CA THR A 1158 -20.06 -14.25 -30.20
C THR A 1158 -19.05 -13.11 -30.11
N GLY A 1159 -18.80 -12.43 -31.22
CA GLY A 1159 -18.10 -11.15 -31.27
C GLY A 1159 -18.56 -10.33 -32.47
N GLN A 1160 -18.73 -9.02 -32.29
CA GLN A 1160 -18.80 -8.05 -33.37
C GLN A 1160 -18.40 -6.67 -32.85
N GLU A 1161 -17.79 -5.86 -33.72
CA GLU A 1161 -17.02 -4.66 -33.34
C GLU A 1161 -17.86 -3.37 -33.35
N SER A 1162 -17.36 -2.34 -32.68
CA SER A 1162 -17.43 -0.96 -33.19
C SER A 1162 -16.14 -0.21 -32.86
N VAL A 1163 -15.52 0.38 -33.88
CA VAL A 1163 -14.23 1.08 -33.78
C VAL A 1163 -14.43 2.58 -33.57
N LEU A 1164 -13.94 3.12 -32.45
CA LEU A 1164 -13.38 4.48 -32.35
C LEU A 1164 -12.64 4.66 -31.02
N GLY A 1165 -11.58 5.47 -31.00
CA GLY A 1165 -10.76 5.73 -29.80
C GLY A 1165 -10.14 7.12 -29.79
N LEU A 1166 -9.33 7.39 -28.74
CA LEU A 1166 -8.45 8.56 -28.57
C LEU A 1166 -9.11 9.95 -28.47
N ALA A 1167 -9.65 10.28 -27.28
CA ALA A 1167 -9.70 11.61 -26.65
C ALA A 1167 -10.34 11.46 -25.24
N LEU A 1168 -9.95 12.16 -24.16
CA LEU A 1168 -8.84 13.10 -23.92
C LEU A 1168 -8.46 13.01 -22.43
N LEU A 1169 -7.22 13.33 -22.05
CA LEU A 1169 -6.81 13.52 -20.65
C LEU A 1169 -6.20 14.93 -20.48
N GLY A 1170 -6.65 15.67 -19.46
CA GLY A 1170 -6.35 17.09 -19.24
C GLY A 1170 -7.53 18.01 -19.61
N ALA A 1171 -7.75 19.15 -18.95
CA ALA A 1171 -6.92 19.85 -17.96
C ALA A 1171 -7.75 20.46 -16.80
N ILE A 1172 -7.06 21.12 -15.86
CA ILE A 1172 -7.56 21.54 -14.53
C ILE A 1172 -7.72 23.08 -14.45
N LEU A 1173 -8.83 23.54 -13.85
CA LEU A 1173 -9.11 24.91 -13.32
C LEU A 1173 -9.01 26.14 -14.27
N GLY A 1174 -9.84 27.15 -13.99
CA GLY A 1174 -9.60 28.55 -14.43
C GLY A 1174 -10.76 29.19 -15.21
N ALA A 1175 -11.49 30.11 -14.57
CA ALA A 1175 -12.66 30.75 -15.17
C ALA A 1175 -12.32 31.89 -16.15
N THR A 1176 -13.04 31.96 -17.27
CA THR A 1176 -13.49 33.22 -17.90
C THR A 1176 -14.63 32.90 -18.88
N GLY A 1177 -15.59 33.82 -19.04
CA GLY A 1177 -16.79 33.55 -19.84
C GLY A 1177 -16.90 34.43 -21.08
N MET A 1178 -17.35 33.86 -22.19
CA MET A 1178 -18.09 34.58 -23.24
C MET A 1178 -19.10 33.66 -23.93
N SER A 1179 -20.10 34.26 -24.56
CA SER A 1179 -21.19 33.59 -25.27
C SER A 1179 -20.87 33.44 -26.75
N LEU A 1180 -21.29 32.33 -27.37
CA LEU A 1180 -21.85 32.17 -28.74
C LEU A 1180 -21.84 30.66 -29.12
N LYS A 1181 -22.68 30.06 -29.98
CA LYS A 1181 -24.12 30.15 -30.33
C LYS A 1181 -24.36 29.30 -31.62
N GLY A 1182 -24.47 27.98 -31.44
CA GLY A 1182 -25.38 27.14 -32.22
C GLY A 1182 -24.94 26.48 -33.54
N ARG A 1183 -25.82 25.56 -34.00
CA ARG A 1183 -25.71 24.62 -35.15
C ARG A 1183 -24.69 23.49 -34.94
N LYS A 1184 -24.86 22.26 -35.44
CA LYS A 1184 -25.97 21.37 -35.93
C LYS A 1184 -25.19 20.16 -36.51
N GLU A 1185 -25.59 18.92 -36.23
CA GLU A 1185 -26.07 17.94 -37.25
C GLU A 1185 -25.13 17.80 -38.47
N ASP A 1186 -24.54 16.63 -38.76
CA ASP A 1186 -25.15 15.29 -38.71
C ASP A 1186 -24.64 14.32 -37.62
#